data_AF-A0A8H5H4Z8-F1
#
_entry.id   AF-A0A8H5H4Z8-F1
#
_cell.length_a   1.000
_cell.length_b   1.000
_cell.length_c   1.000
_cell.angle_alpha   90.00
_cell.angle_beta   90.00
_cell.angle_gamma   90.00
#
_symmetry.space_group_name_H-M   'P 1'
#
loop_
_entity.id
_entity.type
_entity.pdbx_description
1 polymer ?
#
loop_
_entity_poly.entity_id
_entity_poly.type
_entity_poly.pdbx_seq_one_letter_code
_entity_poly.pdbx_strand_id
1 'polypeptide(L)'
;MPAVRKDYADFEDAPGNRVRCIVCSTGMAQDTLIAKTSISQHRASKKHKDALETRTLVGAVQPVIEVMRTALLESGALSLADRFLVSESDDKEMESIDTPFDPFHDITTFDNEIFDASGQRVILSAGEIPEDRTGDSLWKEIESLQYFDHTVLAQAGGVNCEDDTTLANVVSTLNKMGLDDIDSECGESEPDVDTDMDDDDSDWFPHGSKTMFMLDLLDNLPRLRLSDDHLKSILWVMRECGTPNVPSFYALRKKQAFLRESVGLKSRPHSSTMGNHFYMNHPVDLLALDWANPFVRKFIHVYPEITTTISETWQAAKYVEEVDIDDLSPMWADWSNAPHRHFYIKELAQCANGDFVIPLKWIVFEKTDHFDGYRVSQEGESRVFTIEDHEIVRLPARTLKYNFPDLQVRSLSIDFFGLHRTRFEMPHPVRKLAQGRPVYVLRIMAWADDVSGNRSKQYNAHMNMYIANLNLPHRKHAQEYFVRFCSTSPHASSLEQFDALVEDSKNGNWSPAYDCELDREILFQVHVHLLPADNPQQAQTTSNAGSNANFWCRSDWSGGNHDHRESDTGYHALFSPSRPRTPEETVASIRKQIRTACLGIGDAVGRLQTETGIKDTIAMHWIEQLIKKARDIQQERVFNPETRDARLSDRKVKGVEREAIKTSIIGEIQEELYSWVIMQPPDRFDSSLPHDSPDRKELRPGDHFNVLLRLRGLDPHRDSPCEILHTVLLGNDKYIWHETTKAWDKAQEDLFATRLQSSSTDGLTISPLSLQQLGAFHLDESLCSRPLFDLWKANGELGALLWYPEICDMDRYLFDLDILVNNVLDRWAIVDPARILTKYKLHVLTHIKEDVRRLGPAIIFSTEVFECWNAVFRLCSVLSNHQAPSHDIAVTLAGMERFKHQVSGGWWKSGGGTYIRAGKYVRTFFSRNKQLQRRLGWMDTTKIKPGTVKLKAKSRTSTSCWKESLAHLWTAALDVHTADGQLWSKCERLISHSQDVCKEGSWVFFSVVDNDKSMGNGNATDSGMVLVGRIFRILASGCDSAGVPKASVVVIEHFNVSEHNDPRLNMPILTQSLKTFITKPECVLFKVNAQHDCATFKCSARLVPVTQGRDLTTRLQSSILHLDNTRYILNMHALHNAHLIRETLPRHLTAPKPIFEDRQAKHREFSAVLQETGPVKRAGATAQAQATRAKNKKAKVDKQAGAKAQGG
;
A
#
# COMPACT_ATOMS: atom_id res chain seq x y z
N MET A 1 -35.03 50.13 43.09
CA MET A 1 -34.68 51.58 43.08
C MET A 1 -34.29 52.01 44.49
N PRO A 2 -33.41 53.01 44.71
CA PRO A 2 -32.75 53.94 43.77
C PRO A 2 -31.20 53.87 43.89
N ALA A 3 -30.32 54.62 43.20
CA ALA A 3 -30.29 55.29 41.91
C ALA A 3 -28.83 55.77 41.69
N VAL A 4 -28.31 55.55 40.49
CA VAL A 4 -27.43 56.45 39.69
C VAL A 4 -26.19 57.07 40.37
N ARG A 5 -25.00 56.59 39.96
CA ARG A 5 -23.94 57.41 39.34
C ARG A 5 -23.19 56.58 38.28
N LYS A 6 -23.79 56.49 37.10
CA LYS A 6 -23.10 56.20 35.83
C LYS A 6 -22.49 57.52 35.39
N ASP A 7 -21.16 57.72 35.46
CA ASP A 7 -20.55 58.82 34.69
C ASP A 7 -19.02 58.77 34.49
N TYR A 8 -18.26 57.79 35.00
CA TYR A 8 -16.79 57.77 34.89
C TYR A 8 -16.21 56.51 34.24
N ALA A 9 -16.87 55.93 33.23
CA ALA A 9 -16.32 54.74 32.56
C ALA A 9 -15.07 55.04 31.70
N ASP A 10 -14.89 56.28 31.27
CA ASP A 10 -13.85 56.65 30.29
C ASP A 10 -12.56 57.22 30.92
N PHE A 11 -12.50 57.34 32.26
CA PHE A 11 -11.43 58.04 32.96
C PHE A 11 -10.88 57.25 34.16
N GLU A 12 -9.56 57.20 34.30
CA GLU A 12 -8.82 56.62 35.42
C GLU A 12 -8.27 57.72 36.34
N ASP A 13 -8.24 57.46 37.65
CA ASP A 13 -7.69 58.42 38.63
C ASP A 13 -6.16 58.48 38.58
N ALA A 14 -5.60 59.69 38.69
CA ALA A 14 -4.16 59.94 38.72
C ALA A 14 -3.76 60.84 39.91
N PRO A 15 -2.48 60.81 40.37
CA PRO A 15 -2.03 61.60 41.50
C PRO A 15 -2.20 63.11 41.27
N GLY A 16 -2.71 63.83 42.29
CA GLY A 16 -2.87 65.29 42.27
C GLY A 16 -4.04 65.79 41.41
N ASN A 17 -5.26 65.75 41.95
CA ASN A 17 -6.53 66.29 41.39
C ASN A 17 -6.70 66.22 39.85
N ARG A 18 -6.20 65.16 39.23
CA ARG A 18 -6.18 64.91 37.78
C ARG A 18 -6.72 63.51 37.49
N VAL A 19 -7.19 63.32 36.26
CA VAL A 19 -7.64 62.05 35.70
C VAL A 19 -6.99 61.81 34.35
N ARG A 20 -6.75 60.55 34.03
CA ARG A 20 -6.32 60.09 32.70
C ARG A 20 -7.56 59.69 31.90
N CYS A 21 -7.66 60.17 30.66
CA CYS A 21 -8.72 59.72 29.74
C CYS A 21 -8.28 58.45 29.02
N ILE A 22 -8.97 57.33 29.26
CA ILE A 22 -8.66 56.01 28.70
C ILE A 22 -8.97 55.96 27.19
N VAL A 23 -9.94 56.76 26.74
CA VAL A 23 -10.35 56.81 25.32
C VAL A 23 -9.29 57.50 24.46
N CYS A 24 -8.65 58.56 24.96
CA CYS A 24 -7.70 59.36 24.19
C CYS A 24 -6.24 58.87 24.24
N SER A 25 -5.91 57.87 25.07
CA SER A 25 -4.53 57.46 25.38
C SER A 25 -4.01 56.25 24.60
N THR A 26 -4.80 55.68 23.68
CA THR A 26 -4.48 54.43 22.96
C THR A 26 -3.82 54.59 21.58
N GLY A 27 -3.60 55.83 21.11
CA GLY A 27 -2.84 56.13 19.88
C GLY A 27 -1.47 56.74 20.22
N MET A 28 -0.40 56.29 19.56
CA MET A 28 0.99 56.64 19.89
C MET A 28 1.24 58.14 20.13
N ALA A 29 1.89 58.43 21.29
CA ALA A 29 2.46 59.68 21.80
C ALA A 29 1.62 60.54 22.81
N GLN A 30 2.14 60.57 24.05
CA GLN A 30 1.86 61.42 25.23
C GLN A 30 0.54 61.23 26.03
N ASP A 31 0.73 60.74 27.27
CA ASP A 31 -0.26 60.64 28.35
C ASP A 31 -1.00 61.98 28.58
N THR A 32 -2.29 62.03 28.23
CA THR A 32 -3.10 63.25 28.43
C THR A 32 -3.72 63.22 29.83
N LEU A 33 -3.03 63.79 30.82
CA LEU A 33 -3.56 64.02 32.17
C LEU A 33 -4.38 65.32 32.20
N ILE A 34 -5.59 65.27 32.76
CA ILE A 34 -6.57 66.38 32.72
C ILE A 34 -7.04 66.67 34.14
N ALA A 35 -7.27 67.93 34.50
CA ALA A 35 -7.84 68.27 35.81
C ALA A 35 -9.27 67.72 35.97
N LYS A 36 -9.64 67.24 37.17
CA LYS A 36 -10.99 66.70 37.45
C LYS A 36 -12.11 67.71 37.14
N THR A 37 -11.83 69.01 37.25
CA THR A 37 -12.77 70.10 36.95
C THR A 37 -13.00 70.32 35.45
N SER A 38 -12.17 69.75 34.57
CA SER A 38 -12.22 69.95 33.11
C SER A 38 -12.74 68.73 32.34
N ILE A 39 -13.26 67.71 33.03
CA ILE A 39 -13.75 66.45 32.42
C ILE A 39 -14.90 66.70 31.42
N SER A 40 -15.85 67.59 31.76
CA SER A 40 -16.98 67.93 30.89
C SER A 40 -16.53 68.61 29.59
N GLN A 41 -15.57 69.55 29.69
CA GLN A 41 -14.98 70.20 28.52
C GLN A 41 -14.13 69.24 27.68
N HIS A 42 -13.40 68.32 28.30
CA HIS A 42 -12.64 67.30 27.57
C HIS A 42 -13.56 66.36 26.77
N ARG A 43 -14.67 65.89 27.35
CA ARG A 43 -15.67 65.07 26.65
C ARG A 43 -16.29 65.78 25.43
N ALA A 44 -16.47 67.10 25.53
CA ALA A 44 -16.99 67.90 24.43
C ALA A 44 -15.96 68.19 23.34
N SER A 45 -14.66 67.95 23.59
CA SER A 45 -13.59 68.25 22.64
C SER A 45 -13.64 67.36 21.41
N LYS A 46 -13.30 67.94 20.24
CA LYS A 46 -13.25 67.21 18.96
C LYS A 46 -12.34 65.97 19.05
N LYS A 47 -11.19 66.09 19.73
CA LYS A 47 -10.23 65.00 19.94
C LYS A 47 -10.83 63.79 20.69
N HIS A 48 -11.69 64.02 21.68
CA HIS A 48 -12.34 62.94 22.42
C HIS A 48 -13.45 62.27 21.60
N LYS A 49 -14.22 63.06 20.83
CA LYS A 49 -15.27 62.55 19.93
C LYS A 49 -14.70 61.71 18.79
N ASP A 50 -13.64 62.19 18.13
CA ASP A 50 -12.95 61.47 17.06
C ASP A 50 -12.34 60.14 17.58
N ALA A 51 -11.78 60.14 18.80
CA ALA A 51 -11.27 58.93 19.45
C ALA A 51 -12.38 57.94 19.85
N LEU A 52 -13.56 58.44 20.23
CA LEU A 52 -14.73 57.61 20.50
C LEU A 52 -15.24 56.96 19.23
N GLU A 53 -15.40 57.71 18.12
CA GLU A 53 -15.81 57.18 16.81
C GLU A 53 -14.84 56.12 16.27
N THR A 54 -13.53 56.33 16.45
CA THR A 54 -12.50 55.34 16.08
C THR A 54 -12.64 54.06 16.91
N ARG A 55 -13.02 54.16 18.20
CA ARG A 55 -13.21 53.02 19.09
C ARG A 55 -14.52 52.28 18.84
N THR A 56 -15.59 52.96 18.39
CA THR A 56 -16.82 52.29 17.93
C THR A 56 -16.60 51.49 16.64
N LEU A 57 -15.72 51.96 15.75
CA LEU A 57 -15.31 51.19 14.56
C LEU A 57 -14.49 49.94 14.91
N VAL A 58 -13.67 49.97 15.96
CA VAL A 58 -12.93 48.79 16.46
C VAL A 58 -13.86 47.84 17.25
N GLY A 59 -14.85 48.37 17.98
CA GLY A 59 -15.85 47.58 18.70
C GLY A 59 -16.87 46.84 17.81
N ALA A 60 -17.04 47.26 16.56
CA ALA A 60 -17.85 46.56 15.57
C ALA A 60 -17.16 45.32 14.95
N VAL A 61 -15.86 45.13 15.20
CA VAL A 61 -15.08 43.98 14.69
C VAL A 61 -15.08 42.81 15.67
N GLN A 62 -15.35 43.06 16.96
CA GLN A 62 -15.31 42.01 17.99
C GLN A 62 -16.45 40.96 17.91
N PRO A 63 -17.72 41.32 17.58
CA PRO A 63 -18.77 40.32 17.40
C PRO A 63 -18.54 39.45 16.15
N VAL A 64 -17.88 39.99 15.13
CA VAL A 64 -17.53 39.25 13.90
C VAL A 64 -16.40 38.25 14.19
N ILE A 65 -15.45 38.58 15.07
CA ILE A 65 -14.38 37.67 15.51
C ILE A 65 -14.93 36.56 16.40
N GLU A 66 -15.86 36.85 17.32
CA GLU A 66 -16.46 35.82 18.19
C GLU A 66 -17.40 34.89 17.40
N VAL A 67 -18.21 35.42 16.47
CA VAL A 67 -19.07 34.61 15.58
C VAL A 67 -18.24 33.80 14.58
N MET A 68 -17.13 34.35 14.05
CA MET A 68 -16.19 33.56 13.22
C MET A 68 -15.45 32.49 14.04
N ARG A 69 -15.17 32.72 15.32
CA ARG A 69 -14.53 31.74 16.20
C ARG A 69 -15.48 30.58 16.52
N THR A 70 -16.77 30.86 16.75
CA THR A 70 -17.80 29.83 16.98
C THR A 70 -18.15 29.08 15.70
N ALA A 71 -18.22 29.76 14.54
CA ALA A 71 -18.43 29.11 13.24
C ALA A 71 -17.24 28.23 12.80
N LEU A 72 -16.00 28.59 13.17
CA LEU A 72 -14.81 27.73 12.98
C LEU A 72 -14.77 26.53 13.95
N LEU A 73 -15.48 26.59 15.07
CA LEU A 73 -15.61 25.50 16.04
C LEU A 73 -16.73 24.51 15.67
N GLU A 74 -17.73 24.93 14.90
CA GLU A 74 -18.87 24.08 14.49
C GLU A 74 -18.72 23.42 13.11
N SER A 75 -17.80 23.88 12.25
CA SER A 75 -17.34 23.08 11.12
C SER A 75 -16.46 21.95 11.67
N GLY A 76 -16.91 20.69 11.60
CA GLY A 76 -16.23 19.50 12.13
C GLY A 76 -14.85 19.21 11.53
N ALA A 77 -13.88 20.08 11.79
CA ALA A 77 -12.48 19.87 11.52
C ALA A 77 -11.89 19.08 12.69
N LEU A 78 -11.78 17.77 12.51
CA LEU A 78 -10.99 16.88 13.38
C LEU A 78 -9.66 17.55 13.74
N SER A 79 -9.24 17.47 15.00
CA SER A 79 -7.90 17.91 15.44
C SER A 79 -6.82 17.21 14.60
N LEU A 80 -5.60 17.75 14.55
CA LEU A 80 -4.52 17.06 13.82
C LEU A 80 -4.33 15.64 14.36
N ALA A 81 -4.45 15.44 15.67
CA ALA A 81 -4.45 14.13 16.32
C ALA A 81 -5.62 13.25 15.83
N ASP A 82 -6.84 13.77 15.78
CA ASP A 82 -8.03 13.02 15.37
C ASP A 82 -8.02 12.68 13.87
N ARG A 83 -7.44 13.54 13.02
CA ARG A 83 -7.23 13.27 11.59
C ARG A 83 -6.31 12.07 11.35
N PHE A 84 -5.37 11.82 12.27
CA PHE A 84 -4.48 10.66 12.24
C PHE A 84 -5.07 9.42 12.95
N LEU A 85 -6.06 9.60 13.83
CA LEU A 85 -6.68 8.52 14.61
C LEU A 85 -7.91 7.88 13.94
N VAL A 86 -8.29 8.29 12.71
CA VAL A 86 -9.47 7.75 12.00
C VAL A 86 -9.34 6.23 11.75
N SER A 87 -9.99 5.49 12.68
CA SER A 87 -10.41 4.08 12.75
C SER A 87 -9.37 2.95 12.77
N GLU A 88 -9.27 2.30 13.94
CA GLU A 88 -9.23 0.84 14.20
C GLU A 88 -9.91 0.63 15.56
N SER A 89 -11.18 1.07 15.71
CA SER A 89 -11.96 0.71 16.90
C SER A 89 -12.91 -0.42 16.55
N ASP A 90 -12.56 -1.62 16.97
CA ASP A 90 -13.52 -2.67 17.30
C ASP A 90 -14.63 -2.06 18.18
N ASP A 91 -15.88 -2.27 17.76
CA ASP A 91 -17.10 -2.27 18.58
C ASP A 91 -17.16 -1.33 19.79
N LYS A 92 -17.18 -0.02 19.55
CA LYS A 92 -17.93 0.87 20.42
C LYS A 92 -18.99 1.59 19.60
N GLU A 93 -20.26 1.28 19.89
CA GLU A 93 -21.39 2.12 19.56
C GLU A 93 -21.03 3.56 19.94
N MET A 94 -20.79 4.41 18.94
CA MET A 94 -20.56 5.83 19.14
C MET A 94 -21.92 6.42 19.53
N GLU A 95 -22.06 6.88 20.78
CA GLU A 95 -23.24 7.59 21.24
C GLU A 95 -23.52 8.78 20.29
N SER A 96 -24.78 8.93 19.91
CA SER A 96 -25.27 9.99 19.02
C SER A 96 -24.85 11.37 19.53
N ILE A 97 -23.98 12.04 18.79
CA ILE A 97 -23.73 13.47 18.95
C ILE A 97 -24.90 14.19 18.25
N ASP A 98 -25.67 14.98 19.00
CA ASP A 98 -26.69 15.87 18.45
C ASP A 98 -26.08 16.73 17.34
N THR A 99 -26.56 16.55 16.11
CA THR A 99 -26.18 17.36 14.95
C THR A 99 -26.63 18.81 15.16
N PRO A 100 -25.82 19.82 14.81
CA PRO A 100 -26.26 21.22 14.79
C PRO A 100 -27.45 21.38 13.83
N PHE A 101 -28.39 22.24 14.21
CA PHE A 101 -29.61 22.59 13.49
C PHE A 101 -29.34 22.90 12.01
N ASP A 102 -29.94 22.12 11.11
CA ASP A 102 -29.90 22.34 9.67
C ASP A 102 -30.75 23.59 9.33
N PRO A 103 -30.13 24.69 8.82
CA PRO A 103 -30.85 25.92 8.49
C PRO A 103 -31.85 25.77 7.34
N PHE A 104 -31.89 24.61 6.68
CA PHE A 104 -32.83 24.28 5.62
C PHE A 104 -33.97 23.35 6.08
N HIS A 105 -34.01 22.98 7.36
CA HIS A 105 -35.02 22.05 7.88
C HIS A 105 -36.45 22.66 7.92
N ASP A 106 -36.57 23.99 7.87
CA ASP A 106 -37.85 24.73 7.96
C ASP A 106 -38.13 25.64 6.75
N ILE A 107 -37.69 25.28 5.55
CA ILE A 107 -38.10 25.95 4.30
C ILE A 107 -39.16 25.12 3.55
N THR A 108 -40.25 25.76 3.19
CA THR A 108 -41.35 25.16 2.42
C THR A 108 -41.40 25.76 1.02
N THR A 109 -41.40 24.90 0.01
CA THR A 109 -41.61 25.29 -1.38
C THR A 109 -43.09 25.21 -1.74
N PHE A 110 -43.65 26.30 -2.24
CA PHE A 110 -44.99 26.35 -2.81
C PHE A 110 -44.93 27.13 -4.13
N ASP A 111 -45.47 26.57 -5.22
CA ASP A 111 -45.48 27.19 -6.57
C ASP A 111 -44.12 27.78 -7.03
N ASN A 112 -43.04 27.01 -6.91
CA ASN A 112 -41.67 27.41 -7.30
C ASN A 112 -41.11 28.64 -6.56
N GLU A 113 -41.68 29.02 -5.41
CA GLU A 113 -41.14 30.04 -4.51
C GLU A 113 -40.76 29.40 -3.16
N ILE A 114 -39.61 29.82 -2.60
CA ILE A 114 -39.09 29.31 -1.33
C ILE A 114 -39.52 30.27 -0.22
N PHE A 115 -40.18 29.75 0.81
CA PHE A 115 -40.59 30.50 2.00
C PHE A 115 -39.89 29.93 3.23
N ASP A 116 -39.46 30.81 4.13
CA ASP A 116 -38.98 30.40 5.46
C ASP A 116 -40.12 30.01 6.41
N ALA A 117 -39.77 29.52 7.60
CA ALA A 117 -40.69 29.11 8.66
C ALA A 117 -41.69 30.20 9.10
N SER A 118 -41.41 31.47 8.78
CA SER A 118 -42.26 32.63 9.09
C SER A 118 -43.19 33.04 7.93
N GLY A 119 -43.12 32.31 6.81
CA GLY A 119 -43.91 32.57 5.60
C GLY A 119 -43.32 33.68 4.72
N GLN A 120 -42.06 34.05 4.91
CA GLN A 120 -41.41 35.11 4.15
C GLN A 120 -40.63 34.54 2.95
N ARG A 121 -40.82 35.13 1.77
CA ARG A 121 -40.22 34.66 0.52
C ARG A 121 -38.70 34.91 0.49
N VAL A 122 -37.92 33.87 0.24
CA VAL A 122 -36.47 33.89 0.08
C VAL A 122 -36.13 34.12 -1.40
N ILE A 123 -35.33 35.15 -1.71
CA ILE A 123 -34.88 35.49 -3.07
C ILE A 123 -33.36 35.22 -3.16
N LEU A 124 -32.95 34.30 -4.03
CA LEU A 124 -31.55 34.00 -4.32
C LEU A 124 -31.14 34.71 -5.62
N SER A 125 -30.18 35.63 -5.57
CA SER A 125 -29.58 36.23 -6.77
C SER A 125 -28.10 35.86 -6.88
N ALA A 126 -27.70 35.30 -8.02
CA ALA A 126 -26.31 35.04 -8.36
C ALA A 126 -25.69 36.33 -8.94
N GLY A 127 -24.74 36.93 -8.21
CA GLY A 127 -24.00 38.10 -8.68
C GLY A 127 -23.11 37.81 -9.88
N GLU A 128 -22.80 38.85 -10.67
CA GLU A 128 -21.99 38.78 -11.89
C GLU A 128 -20.56 38.26 -11.65
N ILE A 129 -20.13 37.28 -12.46
CA ILE A 129 -18.83 36.61 -12.38
C ILE A 129 -17.82 37.37 -13.27
N PRO A 130 -16.68 37.87 -12.76
CA PRO A 130 -15.61 38.39 -13.61
C PRO A 130 -14.91 37.25 -14.37
N GLU A 131 -14.48 37.52 -15.61
CA GLU A 131 -13.78 36.56 -16.47
C GLU A 131 -12.56 35.93 -15.80
N ASP A 132 -12.62 34.60 -15.63
CA ASP A 132 -11.60 33.78 -15.00
C ASP A 132 -10.37 33.56 -15.91
N ARG A 133 -9.33 34.36 -15.69
CA ARG A 133 -7.99 34.14 -16.28
C ARG A 133 -7.10 33.21 -15.44
N THR A 134 -7.62 32.65 -14.34
CA THR A 134 -6.86 31.77 -13.43
C THR A 134 -6.81 30.32 -13.91
N GLY A 135 -7.81 29.83 -14.65
CA GLY A 135 -7.83 28.48 -15.22
C GLY A 135 -6.60 28.15 -16.08
N ASP A 136 -6.25 29.01 -17.04
CA ASP A 136 -5.07 28.81 -17.91
C ASP A 136 -3.73 28.93 -17.17
N SER A 137 -3.70 29.70 -16.08
CA SER A 137 -2.51 29.88 -15.24
C SER A 137 -2.30 28.67 -14.33
N LEU A 138 -3.38 28.18 -13.71
CA LEU A 138 -3.41 27.00 -12.87
C LEU A 138 -3.05 25.75 -13.67
N TRP A 139 -3.56 25.63 -14.91
CA TRP A 139 -3.20 24.55 -15.81
C TRP A 139 -1.71 24.54 -16.17
N LYS A 140 -1.10 25.71 -16.44
CA LYS A 140 0.34 25.83 -16.71
C LYS A 140 1.19 25.53 -15.46
N GLU A 141 0.71 25.85 -14.26
CA GLU A 141 1.42 25.54 -13.01
C GLU A 141 1.33 24.05 -12.67
N ILE A 142 0.17 23.41 -12.84
CA ILE A 142 -0.01 21.94 -12.70
C ILE A 142 0.89 21.18 -13.69
N GLU A 143 1.02 21.67 -14.93
CA GLU A 143 1.90 21.06 -15.94
C GLU A 143 3.39 21.17 -15.57
N SER A 144 3.77 22.26 -14.89
CA SER A 144 5.14 22.53 -14.45
C SER A 144 5.57 21.73 -13.23
N LEU A 145 4.61 21.31 -12.39
CA LEU A 145 4.91 20.78 -11.07
C LEU A 145 5.41 19.33 -11.07
N GLN A 146 5.17 18.52 -12.12
CA GLN A 146 5.64 17.11 -12.29
C GLN A 146 6.06 16.41 -10.99
N TYR A 147 5.19 16.41 -9.97
CA TYR A 147 5.43 15.73 -8.71
C TYR A 147 5.17 14.25 -8.96
N PHE A 148 6.16 13.43 -8.63
CA PHE A 148 6.04 11.98 -8.59
C PHE A 148 5.39 11.61 -7.28
N ASP A 149 4.06 11.54 -7.30
CA ASP A 149 3.32 10.84 -6.26
C ASP A 149 1.92 10.50 -6.79
N HIS A 150 1.63 9.21 -6.91
CA HIS A 150 0.29 8.73 -7.27
C HIS A 150 -0.71 8.90 -6.11
N THR A 151 -0.24 9.26 -4.90
CA THR A 151 -1.10 9.49 -3.73
C THR A 151 -1.71 10.90 -3.68
N VAL A 152 -1.07 11.91 -4.29
CA VAL A 152 -1.51 13.32 -4.15
C VAL A 152 -2.86 13.58 -4.82
N LEU A 153 -3.19 12.86 -5.91
CA LEU A 153 -4.51 12.98 -6.54
C LEU A 153 -5.65 12.36 -5.70
N ALA A 154 -5.34 11.47 -4.75
CA ALA A 154 -6.34 10.93 -3.84
C ALA A 154 -6.75 11.92 -2.73
N GLN A 155 -5.86 12.86 -2.36
CA GLN A 155 -6.14 13.89 -1.36
C GLN A 155 -6.58 15.24 -1.96
N ALA A 156 -6.21 15.55 -3.21
CA ALA A 156 -6.61 16.79 -3.88
C ALA A 156 -8.03 16.78 -4.49
N GLY A 157 -8.72 15.63 -4.45
CA GLY A 157 -10.08 15.45 -4.97
C GLY A 157 -11.21 15.74 -3.98
N GLY A 158 -10.97 16.54 -2.94
CA GLY A 158 -12.00 17.05 -2.05
C GLY A 158 -12.86 18.12 -2.73
N VAL A 159 -13.68 17.72 -3.70
CA VAL A 159 -14.86 18.51 -4.07
C VAL A 159 -15.87 18.29 -2.95
N ASN A 160 -16.26 19.36 -2.27
CA ASN A 160 -17.47 19.40 -1.46
C ASN A 160 -18.64 19.07 -2.40
N CYS A 161 -19.07 17.81 -2.41
CA CYS A 161 -20.39 17.45 -2.90
C CYS A 161 -21.37 17.77 -1.78
N GLU A 162 -21.74 19.05 -1.68
CA GLU A 162 -22.96 19.44 -0.97
C GLU A 162 -24.17 18.98 -1.80
N ASP A 163 -25.05 18.25 -1.13
CA ASP A 163 -26.43 17.87 -1.44
C ASP A 163 -26.78 17.22 -2.80
N ASP A 164 -27.18 15.94 -2.69
CA ASP A 164 -27.82 15.05 -3.69
C ASP A 164 -29.14 15.60 -4.30
N THR A 165 -29.56 16.81 -3.95
CA THR A 165 -30.77 17.44 -4.50
C THR A 165 -30.59 17.94 -5.94
N THR A 166 -29.36 18.20 -6.38
CA THR A 166 -29.07 18.58 -7.77
C THR A 166 -29.13 17.39 -8.72
N LEU A 167 -28.75 16.18 -8.29
CA LEU A 167 -28.78 14.99 -9.15
C LEU A 167 -30.22 14.58 -9.49
N ALA A 168 -31.12 14.57 -8.50
CA ALA A 168 -32.54 14.28 -8.71
C ALA A 168 -33.23 15.31 -9.63
N ASN A 169 -32.82 16.58 -9.54
CA ASN A 169 -33.33 17.65 -10.40
C ASN A 169 -32.77 17.58 -11.81
N VAL A 170 -31.50 17.20 -11.98
CA VAL A 170 -30.91 16.93 -13.31
C VAL A 170 -31.53 15.69 -13.94
N VAL A 171 -31.71 14.60 -13.19
CA VAL A 171 -32.41 13.38 -13.64
C VAL A 171 -33.87 13.68 -14.02
N SER A 172 -34.59 14.45 -13.19
CA SER A 172 -35.95 14.95 -13.49
C SER A 172 -35.98 15.82 -14.75
N THR A 173 -34.96 16.65 -14.97
CA THR A 173 -34.85 17.51 -16.16
C THR A 173 -34.50 16.70 -17.41
N LEU A 174 -33.65 15.67 -17.30
CA LEU A 174 -33.31 14.73 -18.37
C LEU A 174 -34.53 13.88 -18.76
N ASN A 175 -35.32 13.42 -17.79
CA ASN A 175 -36.58 12.71 -18.04
C ASN A 175 -37.63 13.61 -18.70
N LYS A 176 -37.68 14.90 -18.33
CA LYS A 176 -38.54 15.91 -18.98
C LYS A 176 -38.08 16.30 -20.39
N MET A 177 -36.81 16.03 -20.75
CA MET A 177 -36.26 16.24 -22.09
C MET A 177 -36.52 15.04 -23.04
N GLY A 178 -37.28 14.02 -22.61
CA GLY A 178 -37.68 12.89 -23.47
C GLY A 178 -36.55 11.89 -23.77
N LEU A 179 -35.52 11.83 -22.92
CA LEU A 179 -34.36 10.95 -23.13
C LEU A 179 -34.63 9.46 -22.84
N ASP A 180 -35.73 9.13 -22.15
CA ASP A 180 -36.20 7.74 -21.99
C ASP A 180 -37.12 7.27 -23.13
N ASP A 181 -37.81 8.20 -23.82
CA ASP A 181 -38.79 7.87 -24.86
C ASP A 181 -38.15 7.44 -26.19
N ILE A 182 -36.83 7.57 -26.33
CA ILE A 182 -36.11 7.11 -27.54
C ILE A 182 -35.94 5.58 -27.54
N ASP A 183 -36.02 4.91 -26.38
CA ASP A 183 -35.79 3.46 -26.27
C ASP A 183 -37.07 2.63 -26.06
N SER A 184 -38.26 3.25 -25.90
CA SER A 184 -39.53 2.54 -25.64
C SER A 184 -40.44 2.34 -26.88
N GLU A 185 -40.14 2.96 -28.02
CA GLU A 185 -40.93 2.81 -29.26
C GLU A 185 -40.07 2.44 -30.47
N CYS A 186 -39.24 1.39 -30.38
CA CYS A 186 -38.58 0.82 -31.56
C CYS A 186 -38.59 -0.72 -31.51
N GLY A 187 -39.79 -1.29 -31.54
CA GLY A 187 -40.02 -2.68 -31.96
C GLY A 187 -40.03 -2.86 -33.49
N GLU A 188 -39.57 -1.88 -34.25
CA GLU A 188 -39.44 -1.95 -35.70
C GLU A 188 -37.97 -1.76 -36.09
N SER A 189 -37.51 -2.68 -36.91
CA SER A 189 -36.19 -2.76 -37.53
C SER A 189 -35.68 -1.42 -38.04
N GLU A 190 -34.81 -0.74 -37.29
CA GLU A 190 -33.78 0.07 -37.95
C GLU A 190 -32.90 -0.88 -38.76
N PRO A 191 -32.52 -0.52 -39.99
CA PRO A 191 -31.63 -1.37 -40.76
C PRO A 191 -30.36 -1.55 -39.95
N ASP A 192 -29.95 -2.80 -39.73
CA ASP A 192 -28.58 -3.12 -39.38
C ASP A 192 -27.70 -2.30 -40.33
N VAL A 193 -27.12 -1.21 -39.86
CA VAL A 193 -25.93 -0.66 -40.50
C VAL A 193 -24.93 -1.76 -40.27
N ASP A 194 -24.80 -2.61 -41.28
CA ASP A 194 -23.94 -3.77 -41.36
C ASP A 194 -22.71 -3.54 -40.46
N THR A 195 -22.71 -4.27 -39.35
CA THR A 195 -21.47 -4.57 -38.63
C THR A 195 -20.67 -5.63 -39.38
N ASP A 196 -21.07 -5.94 -40.62
CA ASP A 196 -20.30 -6.67 -41.62
C ASP A 196 -19.24 -5.76 -42.22
N MET A 197 -18.14 -5.71 -41.48
CA MET A 197 -16.74 -5.81 -41.92
C MET A 197 -15.92 -5.06 -40.88
N ASP A 198 -15.60 -5.75 -39.77
CA ASP A 198 -14.35 -5.48 -39.06
C ASP A 198 -13.23 -5.69 -40.10
N ASP A 199 -12.93 -4.65 -40.86
CA ASP A 199 -11.74 -4.63 -41.70
C ASP A 199 -10.58 -4.68 -40.70
N ASP A 200 -9.95 -5.85 -40.56
CA ASP A 200 -8.79 -6.06 -39.70
C ASP A 200 -7.64 -5.07 -40.04
N ASP A 201 -7.73 -4.41 -41.21
CA ASP A 201 -6.85 -3.34 -41.69
C ASP A 201 -7.27 -1.91 -41.28
N SER A 202 -8.39 -1.74 -40.57
CA SER A 202 -8.79 -0.45 -39.98
C SER A 202 -7.75 0.06 -38.98
N ASP A 203 -7.27 1.29 -39.16
CA ASP A 203 -6.29 1.87 -38.24
C ASP A 203 -6.80 1.99 -36.78
N TRP A 204 -8.13 1.99 -36.59
CA TRP A 204 -8.83 2.02 -35.30
C TRP A 204 -9.35 0.65 -34.84
N PHE A 205 -8.97 -0.44 -35.51
CA PHE A 205 -9.27 -1.80 -35.05
C PHE A 205 -8.85 -1.99 -33.58
N PRO A 206 -9.66 -2.64 -32.73
CA PRO A 206 -10.93 -3.31 -33.02
C PRO A 206 -12.18 -2.42 -32.83
N HIS A 207 -12.02 -1.13 -32.56
CA HIS A 207 -13.13 -0.21 -32.27
C HIS A 207 -13.89 0.26 -33.52
N GLY A 208 -13.32 0.07 -34.71
CA GLY A 208 -13.91 0.47 -36.00
C GLY A 208 -13.82 1.97 -36.30
N SER A 209 -13.94 2.83 -35.27
CA SER A 209 -13.82 4.28 -35.42
C SER A 209 -13.12 4.96 -34.23
N LYS A 210 -12.59 6.17 -34.47
CA LYS A 210 -12.03 7.02 -33.41
C LYS A 210 -13.08 7.35 -32.33
N THR A 211 -14.32 7.61 -32.74
CA THR A 211 -15.40 7.99 -31.82
C THR A 211 -15.72 6.86 -30.85
N MET A 212 -15.86 5.62 -31.35
CA MET A 212 -16.05 4.43 -30.52
C MET A 212 -14.88 4.22 -29.54
N PHE A 213 -13.63 4.38 -30.01
CA PHE A 213 -12.45 4.28 -29.17
C PHE A 213 -12.43 5.32 -28.03
N MET A 214 -12.79 6.58 -28.31
CA MET A 214 -12.79 7.63 -27.29
C MET A 214 -13.87 7.42 -26.23
N LEU A 215 -15.04 6.91 -26.63
CA LEU A 215 -16.12 6.57 -25.71
C LEU A 215 -15.73 5.38 -24.82
N ASP A 216 -15.12 4.34 -25.41
CA ASP A 216 -14.59 3.21 -24.65
C ASP A 216 -13.48 3.63 -23.69
N LEU A 217 -12.62 4.57 -24.11
CA LEU A 217 -11.60 5.16 -23.23
C LEU A 217 -12.24 5.84 -22.02
N LEU A 218 -13.25 6.69 -22.22
CA LEU A 218 -13.88 7.47 -21.13
C LEU A 218 -14.47 6.56 -20.04
N ASP A 219 -15.04 5.43 -20.43
CA ASP A 219 -15.69 4.49 -19.53
C ASP A 219 -14.69 3.57 -18.79
N ASN A 220 -13.51 3.31 -19.37
CA ASN A 220 -12.51 2.40 -18.79
C ASN A 220 -11.35 3.12 -18.07
N LEU A 221 -11.49 4.41 -17.70
CA LEU A 221 -10.50 5.10 -16.87
C LEU A 221 -10.68 4.73 -15.37
N PRO A 222 -9.65 4.18 -14.69
CA PRO A 222 -9.77 3.68 -13.32
C PRO A 222 -10.28 4.70 -12.29
N ARG A 223 -9.81 5.96 -12.37
CA ARG A 223 -10.09 7.01 -11.37
C ARG A 223 -11.13 8.05 -11.81
N LEU A 224 -11.75 7.88 -12.99
CA LEU A 224 -12.67 8.87 -13.57
C LEU A 224 -13.86 8.19 -14.25
N ARG A 225 -14.50 7.32 -13.48
CA ARG A 225 -15.63 6.55 -13.99
C ARG A 225 -16.88 7.41 -14.14
N LEU A 226 -17.64 7.13 -15.18
CA LEU A 226 -18.90 7.79 -15.51
C LEU A 226 -20.08 6.83 -15.28
N SER A 227 -21.24 7.37 -14.92
CA SER A 227 -22.50 6.62 -14.89
C SER A 227 -23.02 6.41 -16.32
N ASP A 228 -23.98 5.51 -16.47
CA ASP A 228 -24.68 5.30 -17.75
C ASP A 228 -25.35 6.59 -18.24
N ASP A 229 -25.95 7.38 -17.35
CA ASP A 229 -26.59 8.64 -17.70
C ASP A 229 -25.59 9.72 -18.14
N HIS A 230 -24.40 9.76 -17.52
CA HIS A 230 -23.32 10.63 -17.98
C HIS A 230 -22.89 10.26 -19.40
N LEU A 231 -22.76 8.96 -19.71
CA LEU A 231 -22.40 8.50 -21.06
C LEU A 231 -23.51 8.80 -22.07
N LYS A 232 -24.78 8.56 -21.73
CA LYS A 232 -25.93 8.94 -22.58
C LYS A 232 -25.93 10.44 -22.88
N SER A 233 -25.68 11.28 -21.88
CA SER A 233 -25.58 12.74 -22.04
C SER A 233 -24.43 13.13 -22.97
N ILE A 234 -23.25 12.52 -22.82
CA ILE A 234 -22.10 12.76 -23.71
C ILE A 234 -22.44 12.36 -25.15
N LEU A 235 -23.05 11.20 -25.36
CA LEU A 235 -23.48 10.75 -26.68
C LEU A 235 -24.47 11.73 -27.32
N TRP A 236 -25.44 12.24 -26.55
CA TRP A 236 -26.39 13.24 -27.01
C TRP A 236 -25.68 14.53 -27.44
N VAL A 237 -24.84 15.13 -26.59
CA VAL A 237 -24.08 16.34 -26.92
C VAL A 237 -23.20 16.14 -28.16
N MET A 238 -22.56 14.98 -28.30
CA MET A 238 -21.72 14.67 -29.47
C MET A 238 -22.52 14.62 -30.77
N ARG A 239 -23.77 14.13 -30.75
CA ARG A 239 -24.70 14.14 -31.90
C ARG A 239 -25.10 15.57 -32.24
N GLU A 240 -25.48 16.37 -31.26
CA GLU A 240 -25.82 17.80 -31.46
C GLU A 240 -24.64 18.61 -32.01
N CYS A 241 -23.41 18.25 -31.62
CA CYS A 241 -22.19 18.86 -32.14
C CYS A 241 -21.76 18.34 -33.53
N GLY A 242 -22.52 17.44 -34.15
CA GLY A 242 -22.21 16.88 -35.48
C GLY A 242 -20.99 15.96 -35.51
N THR A 243 -20.66 15.30 -34.40
CA THR A 243 -19.53 14.36 -34.36
C THR A 243 -19.81 13.13 -35.24
N PRO A 244 -18.89 12.71 -36.11
CA PRO A 244 -19.12 11.54 -36.97
C PRO A 244 -19.10 10.23 -36.17
N ASN A 245 -19.87 9.24 -36.63
CA ASN A 245 -19.89 7.86 -36.12
C ASN A 245 -20.19 7.76 -34.61
N VAL A 246 -21.10 8.59 -34.08
CA VAL A 246 -21.55 8.49 -32.69
C VAL A 246 -22.51 7.30 -32.57
N PRO A 247 -22.16 6.23 -31.80
CA PRO A 247 -23.01 5.06 -31.67
C PRO A 247 -24.25 5.34 -30.81
N SER A 248 -25.23 4.44 -30.85
CA SER A 248 -26.23 4.35 -29.77
C SER A 248 -25.56 3.87 -28.47
N PHE A 249 -26.18 4.17 -27.32
CA PHE A 249 -25.67 3.68 -26.03
C PHE A 249 -25.65 2.15 -26.00
N TYR A 250 -26.69 1.52 -26.55
CA TYR A 250 -26.74 0.07 -26.74
C TYR A 250 -25.59 -0.45 -27.61
N ALA A 251 -25.29 0.19 -28.75
CA ALA A 251 -24.19 -0.21 -29.63
C ALA A 251 -22.82 -0.08 -28.95
N LEU A 252 -22.61 0.96 -28.12
CA LEU A 252 -21.41 1.10 -27.30
C LEU A 252 -21.27 -0.08 -26.32
N ARG A 253 -22.31 -0.35 -25.51
CA ARG A 253 -22.29 -1.45 -24.53
C ARG A 253 -22.13 -2.82 -25.20
N LYS A 254 -22.77 -3.05 -26.36
CA LYS A 254 -22.63 -4.25 -27.19
C LYS A 254 -21.19 -4.41 -27.69
N LYS A 255 -20.57 -3.35 -28.25
CA LYS A 255 -19.16 -3.40 -28.70
C LYS A 255 -18.21 -3.64 -27.52
N GLN A 256 -18.44 -3.01 -26.37
CA GLN A 256 -17.63 -3.26 -25.17
C GLN A 256 -17.76 -4.71 -24.66
N ALA A 257 -18.95 -5.30 -24.69
CA ALA A 257 -19.13 -6.71 -24.34
C ALA A 257 -18.38 -7.62 -25.32
N PHE A 258 -18.56 -7.41 -26.62
CA PHE A 258 -17.84 -8.13 -27.69
C PHE A 258 -16.32 -8.04 -27.52
N LEU A 259 -15.79 -6.84 -27.31
CA LEU A 259 -14.35 -6.60 -27.16
C LEU A 259 -13.78 -7.28 -25.91
N ARG A 260 -14.59 -7.52 -24.86
CA ARG A 260 -14.15 -8.20 -23.63
C ARG A 260 -14.08 -9.70 -23.86
N GLU A 261 -15.09 -10.24 -24.52
CA GLU A 261 -15.13 -11.65 -24.90
C GLU A 261 -14.04 -12.01 -25.90
N SER A 262 -13.74 -11.15 -26.88
CA SER A 262 -12.72 -11.41 -27.90
C SER A 262 -11.29 -11.47 -27.34
N VAL A 263 -11.00 -10.76 -26.24
CA VAL A 263 -9.71 -10.84 -25.54
C VAL A 263 -9.62 -12.08 -24.64
N GLY A 264 -10.74 -12.77 -24.39
CA GLY A 264 -10.78 -13.98 -23.58
C GLY A 264 -10.88 -13.76 -22.07
N LEU A 265 -11.09 -12.52 -21.61
CA LEU A 265 -11.33 -12.24 -20.19
C LEU A 265 -12.78 -12.51 -19.82
N LYS A 266 -13.03 -13.59 -19.07
CA LYS A 266 -14.36 -13.99 -18.60
C LYS A 266 -14.39 -14.08 -17.07
N SER A 267 -15.27 -13.32 -16.44
CA SER A 267 -15.56 -13.44 -15.01
C SER A 267 -16.38 -14.71 -14.76
N ARG A 268 -15.87 -15.65 -13.94
CA ARG A 268 -16.48 -16.96 -13.71
C ARG A 268 -17.23 -16.99 -12.37
N PRO A 269 -18.44 -17.56 -12.31
CA PRO A 269 -19.18 -17.71 -11.06
C PRO A 269 -18.57 -18.85 -10.21
N HIS A 270 -18.50 -18.61 -8.91
CA HIS A 270 -18.03 -19.55 -7.90
C HIS A 270 -19.05 -19.67 -6.78
N SER A 271 -19.15 -20.87 -6.22
CA SER A 271 -19.98 -21.15 -5.04
C SER A 271 -19.09 -21.75 -3.96
N SER A 272 -19.01 -21.06 -2.82
CA SER A 272 -18.24 -21.51 -1.68
C SER A 272 -18.94 -22.65 -0.95
N THR A 273 -18.18 -23.37 -0.12
CA THR A 273 -18.70 -24.43 0.75
C THR A 273 -19.72 -23.91 1.78
N MET A 274 -19.70 -22.61 2.10
CA MET A 274 -20.68 -21.98 2.99
C MET A 274 -21.94 -21.51 2.24
N GLY A 275 -22.04 -21.76 0.93
CA GLY A 275 -23.17 -21.37 0.08
C GLY A 275 -23.10 -19.92 -0.42
N ASN A 276 -21.96 -19.25 -0.28
CA ASN A 276 -21.80 -17.89 -0.79
C ASN A 276 -21.43 -17.91 -2.28
N HIS A 277 -22.06 -17.04 -3.06
CA HIS A 277 -21.78 -16.89 -4.48
C HIS A 277 -20.95 -15.64 -4.76
N PHE A 278 -19.95 -15.75 -5.63
CA PHE A 278 -19.11 -14.64 -6.06
C PHE A 278 -18.55 -14.89 -7.46
N TYR A 279 -17.97 -13.86 -8.07
CA TYR A 279 -17.34 -13.94 -9.40
C TYR A 279 -15.85 -13.67 -9.31
N MET A 280 -15.07 -14.39 -10.12
CA MET A 280 -13.62 -14.23 -10.18
C MET A 280 -13.13 -14.04 -11.62
N ASN A 281 -12.28 -13.03 -11.81
CA ASN A 281 -11.37 -12.92 -12.93
C ASN A 281 -10.13 -13.75 -12.59
N HIS A 282 -9.96 -14.87 -13.27
CA HIS A 282 -8.96 -15.88 -12.90
C HIS A 282 -7.52 -15.37 -13.10
N PRO A 283 -6.61 -15.55 -12.12
CA PRO A 283 -5.18 -15.27 -12.24
C PRO A 283 -4.54 -15.75 -13.55
N VAL A 284 -4.86 -16.96 -14.03
CA VAL A 284 -4.27 -17.48 -15.28
C VAL A 284 -4.68 -16.64 -16.49
N ASP A 285 -5.93 -16.17 -16.56
CA ASP A 285 -6.42 -15.35 -17.66
C ASP A 285 -5.76 -13.95 -17.62
N LEU A 286 -5.63 -13.38 -16.42
CA LEU A 286 -5.01 -12.07 -16.20
C LEU A 286 -3.50 -12.07 -16.53
N LEU A 287 -2.78 -13.11 -16.15
CA LEU A 287 -1.33 -13.23 -16.38
C LEU A 287 -0.99 -13.71 -17.80
N ALA A 288 -1.91 -14.39 -18.50
CA ALA A 288 -1.76 -14.64 -19.93
C ALA A 288 -1.67 -13.32 -20.73
N LEU A 289 -2.34 -12.26 -20.28
CA LEU A 289 -2.20 -10.92 -20.87
C LEU A 289 -0.81 -10.33 -20.66
N ASP A 290 -0.14 -10.60 -19.53
CA ASP A 290 1.23 -10.11 -19.28
C ASP A 290 2.22 -10.65 -20.31
N TRP A 291 2.11 -11.95 -20.65
CA TRP A 291 2.91 -12.58 -21.70
C TRP A 291 2.65 -11.99 -23.08
N ALA A 292 1.37 -11.71 -23.37
CA ALA A 292 0.94 -11.20 -24.65
C ALA A 292 1.11 -9.69 -24.81
N ASN A 293 1.61 -8.99 -23.78
CA ASN A 293 1.74 -7.54 -23.76
C ASN A 293 3.19 -7.07 -23.91
N PRO A 294 3.56 -6.36 -24.99
CA PRO A 294 4.94 -5.94 -25.23
C PRO A 294 5.47 -4.90 -24.22
N PHE A 295 4.60 -4.22 -23.48
CA PHE A 295 5.02 -3.31 -22.41
C PHE A 295 5.38 -4.05 -21.11
N VAL A 296 4.80 -5.24 -20.90
CA VAL A 296 4.99 -6.04 -19.68
C VAL A 296 6.00 -7.16 -19.89
N ARG A 297 5.87 -7.92 -20.99
CA ARG A 297 6.64 -9.13 -21.29
C ARG A 297 8.16 -8.98 -21.13
N LYS A 298 8.72 -7.85 -21.57
CA LYS A 298 10.16 -7.53 -21.48
C LYS A 298 10.72 -7.48 -20.06
N PHE A 299 9.84 -7.39 -19.06
CA PHE A 299 10.21 -7.35 -17.65
C PHE A 299 10.00 -8.69 -16.94
N ILE A 300 9.40 -9.69 -17.58
CA ILE A 300 9.12 -10.99 -16.96
C ILE A 300 10.43 -11.78 -16.81
N HIS A 301 10.80 -12.09 -15.57
CA HIS A 301 11.98 -12.84 -15.19
C HIS A 301 11.59 -14.23 -14.67
N VAL A 302 11.92 -15.30 -15.41
CA VAL A 302 11.36 -16.66 -15.18
C VAL A 302 12.21 -17.63 -14.37
N TYR A 303 13.47 -17.29 -14.11
CA TYR A 303 14.41 -18.14 -13.38
C TYR A 303 14.85 -17.46 -12.07
N PRO A 304 15.29 -18.20 -11.06
CA PRO A 304 16.01 -17.60 -9.93
C PRO A 304 17.29 -16.92 -10.41
N GLU A 305 17.68 -15.83 -9.76
CA GLU A 305 18.90 -15.08 -10.07
C GLU A 305 19.85 -15.07 -8.87
N ILE A 306 21.12 -15.40 -9.10
CA ILE A 306 22.16 -15.30 -8.08
C ILE A 306 23.03 -14.10 -8.42
N THR A 307 23.01 -13.12 -7.54
CA THR A 307 23.68 -11.82 -7.67
C THR A 307 24.20 -11.37 -6.30
N THR A 308 25.11 -10.40 -6.29
CA THR A 308 25.64 -9.82 -5.04
C THR A 308 24.63 -8.89 -4.38
N THR A 309 23.84 -8.15 -5.17
CA THR A 309 22.88 -7.16 -4.67
C THR A 309 21.47 -7.67 -4.85
N ILE A 310 20.72 -7.75 -3.74
CA ILE A 310 19.35 -8.26 -3.71
C ILE A 310 18.38 -7.08 -3.75
N SER A 311 17.59 -7.00 -4.82
CA SER A 311 16.52 -6.00 -5.01
C SER A 311 15.18 -6.64 -5.37
N GLU A 312 15.14 -7.94 -5.70
CA GLU A 312 13.96 -8.61 -6.24
C GLU A 312 13.72 -9.96 -5.57
N THR A 313 12.46 -10.43 -5.57
CA THR A 313 12.05 -11.69 -4.93
C THR A 313 12.77 -12.92 -5.49
N TRP A 314 13.03 -12.94 -6.80
CA TRP A 314 13.72 -14.06 -7.46
C TRP A 314 15.23 -14.14 -7.16
N GLN A 315 15.76 -13.14 -6.46
CA GLN A 315 17.13 -13.12 -5.96
C GLN A 315 17.21 -13.57 -4.49
N ALA A 316 16.08 -13.62 -3.78
CA ALA A 316 16.01 -13.91 -2.36
C ALA A 316 16.01 -15.42 -2.06
N ALA A 317 16.35 -15.78 -0.81
CA ALA A 317 16.61 -17.16 -0.43
C ALA A 317 15.41 -18.09 -0.65
N LYS A 318 14.17 -17.62 -0.53
CA LYS A 318 13.00 -18.47 -0.79
C LYS A 318 12.98 -18.99 -2.23
N TYR A 319 13.15 -18.10 -3.21
CA TYR A 319 13.11 -18.49 -4.62
C TYR A 319 14.40 -19.24 -5.01
N VAL A 320 15.55 -18.81 -4.48
CA VAL A 320 16.84 -19.41 -4.82
C VAL A 320 17.07 -20.75 -4.12
N GLU A 321 16.59 -20.98 -2.90
CA GLU A 321 17.01 -22.12 -2.09
C GLU A 321 15.84 -22.99 -1.59
N GLU A 322 14.71 -22.38 -1.20
CA GLU A 322 13.62 -23.12 -0.54
C GLU A 322 12.61 -23.75 -1.50
N VAL A 323 12.38 -23.13 -2.66
CA VAL A 323 11.42 -23.61 -3.65
C VAL A 323 11.88 -24.95 -4.23
N ASP A 324 10.95 -25.92 -4.28
CA ASP A 324 11.18 -27.22 -4.92
C ASP A 324 11.53 -27.05 -6.40
N ILE A 325 12.51 -27.80 -6.88
CA ILE A 325 12.98 -27.75 -8.27
C ILE A 325 11.87 -28.08 -9.29
N ASP A 326 10.87 -28.88 -8.91
CA ASP A 326 9.72 -29.20 -9.77
C ASP A 326 8.70 -28.06 -9.85
N ASP A 327 8.76 -27.11 -8.92
CA ASP A 327 7.90 -25.92 -8.88
C ASP A 327 8.61 -24.70 -9.53
N LEU A 328 9.77 -24.90 -10.16
CA LEU A 328 10.50 -23.92 -10.97
C LEU A 328 10.21 -24.11 -12.46
N SER A 329 10.57 -23.11 -13.28
CA SER A 329 10.48 -23.21 -14.74
C SER A 329 11.22 -24.48 -15.22
N PRO A 330 10.54 -25.45 -15.85
CA PRO A 330 11.08 -26.79 -16.04
C PRO A 330 12.04 -26.88 -17.23
N MET A 331 12.07 -25.86 -18.10
CA MET A 331 12.88 -25.90 -19.31
C MET A 331 13.64 -24.60 -19.58
N TRP A 332 14.70 -24.73 -20.37
CA TRP A 332 15.45 -23.65 -20.98
C TRP A 332 15.68 -23.94 -22.47
N ALA A 333 15.87 -22.89 -23.27
CA ALA A 333 16.26 -23.01 -24.67
C ALA A 333 17.22 -21.90 -25.08
N ASP A 334 18.11 -22.22 -26.03
CA ASP A 334 18.92 -21.21 -26.70
C ASP A 334 18.07 -20.49 -27.76
N TRP A 335 17.45 -19.37 -27.36
CA TRP A 335 16.59 -18.57 -28.23
C TRP A 335 17.32 -17.99 -29.45
N SER A 336 18.65 -17.91 -29.40
CA SER A 336 19.46 -17.30 -30.47
C SER A 336 19.85 -18.32 -31.54
N ASN A 337 20.34 -19.50 -31.12
CA ASN A 337 20.91 -20.48 -32.07
C ASN A 337 19.99 -21.68 -32.34
N ALA A 338 19.18 -22.09 -31.36
CA ALA A 338 18.36 -23.30 -31.45
C ALA A 338 17.02 -23.17 -30.69
N PRO A 339 16.13 -22.24 -31.09
CA PRO A 339 14.89 -21.93 -30.35
C PRO A 339 13.83 -23.04 -30.38
N HIS A 340 14.07 -24.14 -31.09
CA HIS A 340 13.23 -25.33 -31.12
C HIS A 340 13.75 -26.44 -30.19
N ARG A 341 14.99 -26.31 -29.68
CA ARG A 341 15.64 -27.30 -28.84
C ARG A 341 15.45 -26.92 -27.38
N HIS A 342 14.45 -27.52 -26.75
CA HIS A 342 14.16 -27.30 -25.34
C HIS A 342 14.92 -28.33 -24.49
N PHE A 343 15.65 -27.87 -23.48
CA PHE A 343 16.28 -28.69 -22.46
C PHE A 343 15.40 -28.66 -21.22
N TYR A 344 14.99 -29.83 -20.72
CA TYR A 344 14.19 -29.92 -19.51
C TYR A 344 15.07 -30.34 -18.33
N ILE A 345 14.66 -29.95 -17.13
CA ILE A 345 15.23 -30.50 -15.90
C ILE A 345 15.01 -32.01 -15.85
N LYS A 346 15.85 -32.73 -15.10
CA LYS A 346 15.77 -34.18 -14.89
C LYS A 346 15.85 -34.99 -16.18
N GLU A 347 16.42 -34.43 -17.24
CA GLU A 347 16.70 -35.12 -18.50
C GLU A 347 18.19 -35.14 -18.84
N LEU A 348 18.63 -36.21 -19.50
CA LEU A 348 20.00 -36.28 -20.02
C LEU A 348 20.21 -35.27 -21.16
N ALA A 349 21.28 -34.50 -21.06
CA ALA A 349 21.72 -33.57 -22.09
C ALA A 349 23.23 -33.75 -22.36
N GLN A 350 23.65 -33.44 -23.58
CA GLN A 350 25.06 -33.45 -23.96
C GLN A 350 25.57 -32.03 -24.20
N CYS A 351 26.71 -31.71 -23.61
CA CYS A 351 27.44 -30.47 -23.78
C CYS A 351 28.23 -30.45 -25.10
N ALA A 352 28.63 -29.26 -25.55
CA ALA A 352 29.35 -29.07 -26.81
C ALA A 352 30.74 -29.73 -26.83
N ASN A 353 31.35 -29.94 -25.66
CA ASN A 353 32.62 -30.65 -25.47
C ASN A 353 32.49 -32.18 -25.47
N GLY A 354 31.25 -32.71 -25.50
CA GLY A 354 30.96 -34.14 -25.50
C GLY A 354 30.50 -34.70 -24.15
N ASP A 355 30.65 -33.95 -23.06
CA ASP A 355 30.26 -34.37 -21.72
C ASP A 355 28.74 -34.50 -21.57
N PHE A 356 28.29 -35.38 -20.68
CA PHE A 356 26.87 -35.58 -20.38
C PHE A 356 26.52 -35.01 -19.00
N VAL A 357 25.32 -34.44 -18.91
CA VAL A 357 24.80 -33.79 -17.71
C VAL A 357 23.31 -34.02 -17.56
N ILE A 358 22.81 -33.89 -16.33
CA ILE A 358 21.37 -33.82 -16.03
C ILE A 358 21.11 -32.48 -15.32
N PRO A 359 20.50 -31.49 -16.00
CA PRO A 359 20.10 -30.24 -15.37
C PRO A 359 19.04 -30.50 -14.30
N LEU A 360 19.13 -29.85 -13.15
CA LEU A 360 18.13 -29.93 -12.08
C LEU A 360 17.39 -28.60 -11.92
N LYS A 361 18.08 -27.49 -12.18
CA LYS A 361 17.56 -26.15 -11.95
C LYS A 361 18.23 -25.15 -12.88
N TRP A 362 17.43 -24.30 -13.51
CA TRP A 362 17.89 -23.18 -14.34
C TRP A 362 18.06 -21.92 -13.47
N ILE A 363 19.15 -21.18 -13.66
CA ILE A 363 19.52 -20.03 -12.84
C ILE A 363 20.16 -18.94 -13.71
N VAL A 364 19.85 -17.67 -13.44
CA VAL A 364 20.62 -16.55 -13.97
C VAL A 364 21.77 -16.25 -13.02
N PHE A 365 23.01 -16.38 -13.48
CA PHE A 365 24.22 -16.06 -12.71
C PHE A 365 25.02 -15.00 -13.47
N GLU A 366 25.31 -13.87 -12.80
CA GLU A 366 26.01 -12.73 -13.40
C GLU A 366 25.40 -12.27 -14.75
N LYS A 367 24.08 -12.20 -14.82
CA LYS A 367 23.30 -11.84 -16.04
C LYS A 367 23.42 -12.85 -17.19
N THR A 368 23.85 -14.07 -16.92
CA THR A 368 23.97 -15.13 -17.92
C THR A 368 23.31 -16.42 -17.47
N ASP A 369 22.61 -17.08 -18.38
CA ASP A 369 21.88 -18.32 -18.08
C ASP A 369 22.84 -19.48 -17.77
N HIS A 370 22.63 -20.10 -16.63
CA HIS A 370 23.33 -21.25 -16.10
C HIS A 370 22.32 -22.33 -15.67
N PHE A 371 22.85 -23.51 -15.36
CA PHE A 371 22.09 -24.53 -14.66
C PHE A 371 22.93 -25.18 -13.57
N ASP A 372 22.25 -25.60 -12.51
CA ASP A 372 22.77 -26.51 -11.50
C ASP A 372 22.31 -27.92 -11.87
N GLY A 373 23.24 -28.89 -11.87
CA GLY A 373 22.94 -30.25 -12.30
C GLY A 373 24.00 -31.27 -11.93
N TYR A 374 23.75 -32.54 -12.28
CA TYR A 374 24.69 -33.63 -12.09
C TYR A 374 25.52 -33.89 -13.35
N ARG A 375 26.78 -34.28 -13.17
CA ARG A 375 27.58 -34.86 -14.25
C ARG A 375 27.16 -36.31 -14.50
N VAL A 376 27.30 -36.75 -15.73
CA VAL A 376 27.01 -38.13 -16.13
C VAL A 376 28.20 -38.68 -16.88
N SER A 377 28.77 -39.76 -16.37
CA SER A 377 29.84 -40.51 -17.03
C SER A 377 29.25 -41.63 -17.88
N GLN A 378 29.92 -41.91 -18.99
CA GLN A 378 29.59 -43.02 -19.89
C GLN A 378 30.68 -44.09 -19.78
N GLU A 379 30.29 -45.34 -19.49
CA GLU A 379 31.26 -46.44 -19.38
C GLU A 379 31.72 -46.95 -20.76
N GLY A 380 32.87 -46.49 -21.25
CA GLY A 380 33.52 -47.04 -22.46
C GLY A 380 32.66 -46.94 -23.74
N GLU A 381 32.76 -47.95 -24.62
CA GLU A 381 31.87 -48.09 -25.79
C GLU A 381 30.48 -48.64 -25.41
N SER A 382 30.33 -49.17 -24.19
CA SER A 382 29.04 -49.54 -23.62
C SER A 382 28.21 -48.28 -23.35
N ARG A 383 26.94 -48.32 -23.76
CA ARG A 383 26.02 -47.17 -23.78
C ARG A 383 25.28 -47.03 -22.43
N VAL A 384 25.99 -47.31 -21.33
CA VAL A 384 25.46 -47.25 -19.97
C VAL A 384 25.93 -45.96 -19.32
N PHE A 385 24.99 -45.20 -18.77
CA PHE A 385 25.21 -43.92 -18.13
C PHE A 385 25.18 -44.07 -16.60
N THR A 386 26.17 -43.46 -15.94
CA THR A 386 26.29 -43.41 -14.48
C THR A 386 26.20 -41.96 -14.03
N ILE A 387 25.27 -41.67 -13.10
CA ILE A 387 25.04 -40.32 -12.60
C ILE A 387 25.97 -40.08 -11.41
N GLU A 388 26.76 -39.02 -11.47
CA GLU A 388 27.64 -38.58 -10.39
C GLU A 388 26.83 -37.68 -9.44
N ASP A 389 26.00 -38.26 -8.57
CA ASP A 389 25.02 -37.52 -7.74
C ASP A 389 25.57 -37.03 -6.39
N HIS A 390 26.88 -37.09 -6.19
CA HIS A 390 27.57 -36.66 -4.97
C HIS A 390 27.85 -35.14 -4.92
N GLU A 391 27.86 -34.46 -6.07
CA GLU A 391 28.16 -33.03 -6.19
C GLU A 391 27.24 -32.37 -7.24
N ILE A 392 26.70 -31.20 -6.92
CA ILE A 392 25.97 -30.36 -7.88
C ILE A 392 26.96 -29.41 -8.53
N VAL A 393 27.05 -29.45 -9.84
CA VAL A 393 27.90 -28.53 -10.62
C VAL A 393 27.07 -27.41 -11.24
N ARG A 394 27.63 -26.20 -11.27
CA ARG A 394 27.08 -25.05 -11.98
C ARG A 394 27.80 -24.87 -13.32
N LEU A 395 27.06 -24.91 -14.42
CA LEU A 395 27.62 -24.76 -15.77
C LEU A 395 26.81 -23.76 -16.60
N PRO A 396 27.44 -23.01 -17.53
CA PRO A 396 26.71 -22.10 -18.42
C PRO A 396 25.75 -22.88 -19.32
N ALA A 397 24.48 -22.48 -19.41
CA ALA A 397 23.45 -23.19 -20.18
C ALA A 397 23.79 -23.25 -21.68
N ARG A 398 24.47 -22.22 -22.19
CA ARG A 398 25.01 -22.16 -23.58
C ARG A 398 25.98 -23.29 -23.95
N THR A 399 26.49 -24.05 -22.98
CA THR A 399 27.34 -25.22 -23.25
C THR A 399 26.54 -26.41 -23.75
N LEU A 400 25.23 -26.44 -23.52
CA LEU A 400 24.34 -27.53 -23.91
C LEU A 400 24.15 -27.56 -25.44
N LYS A 401 24.31 -28.75 -26.04
CA LYS A 401 24.26 -28.93 -27.49
C LYS A 401 23.10 -29.83 -27.94
N TYR A 402 22.91 -31.00 -27.31
CA TYR A 402 21.85 -31.95 -27.67
C TYR A 402 20.99 -32.28 -26.45
N ASN A 403 19.67 -32.16 -26.61
CA ASN A 403 18.71 -32.52 -25.57
C ASN A 403 18.35 -34.01 -25.64
N PHE A 404 17.56 -34.51 -24.69
CA PHE A 404 17.22 -35.92 -24.62
C PHE A 404 16.57 -36.48 -25.92
N PRO A 405 15.56 -35.84 -26.53
CA PRO A 405 15.03 -36.28 -27.82
C PRO A 405 16.07 -36.36 -28.95
N ASP A 406 16.97 -35.38 -29.05
CA ASP A 406 18.04 -35.40 -30.05
C ASP A 406 18.99 -36.59 -29.84
N LEU A 407 19.30 -36.91 -28.58
CA LEU A 407 20.14 -38.07 -28.23
C LEU A 407 19.45 -39.38 -28.63
N GLN A 408 18.13 -39.51 -28.41
CA GLN A 408 17.36 -40.68 -28.84
C GLN A 408 17.40 -40.88 -30.36
N VAL A 409 17.18 -39.82 -31.14
CA VAL A 409 17.19 -39.88 -32.62
C VAL A 409 18.58 -40.21 -33.16
N ARG A 410 19.65 -39.78 -32.48
CA ARG A 410 21.04 -40.11 -32.83
C ARG A 410 21.42 -41.56 -32.52
N SER A 411 20.43 -42.44 -32.31
CA SER A 411 20.58 -43.89 -32.13
C SER A 411 21.35 -44.28 -30.85
N LEU A 412 21.26 -43.47 -29.80
CA LEU A 412 21.71 -43.83 -28.45
C LEU A 412 20.62 -44.64 -27.76
N SER A 413 20.87 -45.93 -27.50
CA SER A 413 20.14 -46.67 -26.46
C SER A 413 20.61 -46.13 -25.12
N ILE A 414 19.77 -45.36 -24.43
CA ILE A 414 20.11 -44.72 -23.16
C ILE A 414 19.67 -45.64 -22.02
N ASP A 415 20.62 -46.36 -21.43
CA ASP A 415 20.39 -47.18 -20.24
C ASP A 415 21.18 -46.61 -19.06
N PHE A 416 20.54 -46.50 -17.89
CA PHE A 416 21.18 -46.04 -16.65
C PHE A 416 21.49 -47.23 -15.74
N PHE A 417 22.63 -47.18 -15.05
CA PHE A 417 23.02 -48.22 -14.08
C PHE A 417 22.17 -48.12 -12.79
N GLY A 418 21.73 -49.26 -12.24
CA GLY A 418 21.11 -49.34 -10.90
C GLY A 418 19.75 -48.64 -10.71
N LEU A 419 19.50 -48.13 -9.48
CA LEU A 419 18.25 -47.48 -9.04
C LEU A 419 18.01 -46.08 -9.66
N HIS A 420 18.96 -45.55 -10.45
CA HIS A 420 18.82 -44.25 -11.10
C HIS A 420 17.68 -44.24 -12.14
N ARG A 421 17.36 -45.40 -12.73
CA ARG A 421 16.27 -45.57 -13.70
C ARG A 421 14.89 -45.19 -13.15
N THR A 422 14.66 -45.33 -11.84
CA THR A 422 13.39 -44.99 -11.19
C THR A 422 13.35 -43.57 -10.62
N ARG A 423 14.50 -42.87 -10.57
CA ARG A 423 14.61 -41.54 -9.94
C ARG A 423 14.33 -40.37 -10.89
N PHE A 424 14.60 -40.55 -12.18
CA PHE A 424 14.40 -39.52 -13.21
C PHE A 424 13.50 -40.05 -14.32
N GLU A 425 12.29 -39.51 -14.43
CA GLU A 425 11.36 -39.85 -15.51
C GLU A 425 11.77 -39.10 -16.79
N MET A 426 12.31 -39.84 -17.77
CA MET A 426 12.77 -39.31 -19.05
C MET A 426 12.00 -39.99 -20.20
N PRO A 427 11.38 -39.24 -21.13
CA PRO A 427 11.30 -37.78 -21.19
C PRO A 427 10.43 -37.19 -20.06
N HIS A 428 10.71 -35.96 -19.68
CA HIS A 428 9.99 -35.22 -18.65
C HIS A 428 8.48 -35.18 -18.97
N PRO A 429 7.58 -35.50 -18.01
CA PRO A 429 6.14 -35.65 -18.27
C PRO A 429 5.49 -34.46 -18.98
N VAL A 430 5.92 -33.24 -18.63
CA VAL A 430 5.43 -31.97 -19.19
C VAL A 430 5.65 -31.89 -20.71
N ARG A 431 6.66 -32.56 -21.29
CA ARG A 431 6.86 -32.56 -22.74
C ARG A 431 5.64 -33.06 -23.51
N LYS A 432 4.93 -34.05 -22.96
CA LYS A 432 3.71 -34.61 -23.58
C LYS A 432 2.59 -33.56 -23.65
N LEU A 433 2.47 -32.72 -22.62
CA LEU A 433 1.51 -31.62 -22.55
C LEU A 433 1.94 -30.43 -23.44
N ALA A 434 3.24 -30.11 -23.41
CA ALA A 434 3.82 -29.01 -24.15
C ALA A 434 3.73 -29.18 -25.67
N GLN A 435 3.86 -30.41 -26.18
CA GLN A 435 3.85 -30.70 -27.63
C GLN A 435 4.83 -29.81 -28.42
N GLY A 436 6.00 -29.52 -27.83
CA GLY A 436 7.02 -28.65 -28.41
C GLY A 436 6.86 -27.16 -28.11
N ARG A 437 5.84 -26.73 -27.37
CA ARG A 437 5.71 -25.33 -26.88
C ARG A 437 6.69 -25.05 -25.73
N PRO A 438 7.18 -23.81 -25.56
CA PRO A 438 7.93 -23.40 -24.36
C PRO A 438 7.07 -23.47 -23.10
N VAL A 439 7.71 -23.71 -21.96
CA VAL A 439 7.01 -23.91 -20.68
C VAL A 439 7.68 -23.15 -19.54
N TYR A 440 6.92 -22.32 -18.82
CA TYR A 440 7.42 -21.46 -17.74
C TYR A 440 6.54 -21.47 -16.50
N VAL A 441 7.11 -21.05 -15.37
CA VAL A 441 6.38 -20.87 -14.11
C VAL A 441 6.36 -19.39 -13.73
N LEU A 442 5.17 -18.87 -13.44
CA LEU A 442 4.99 -17.58 -12.81
C LEU A 442 4.67 -17.74 -11.32
N ARG A 443 5.03 -16.71 -10.55
CA ARG A 443 4.76 -16.60 -9.12
C ARG A 443 3.98 -15.33 -8.86
N ILE A 444 3.04 -15.40 -7.92
CA ILE A 444 2.20 -14.28 -7.54
C ILE A 444 2.29 -13.98 -6.05
N MET A 445 2.13 -12.71 -5.72
CA MET A 445 1.66 -12.29 -4.41
C MET A 445 0.14 -12.10 -4.48
N ALA A 446 -0.57 -12.68 -3.52
CA ALA A 446 -2.03 -12.63 -3.46
C ALA A 446 -2.46 -12.14 -2.07
N TRP A 447 -3.48 -11.30 -2.03
CA TRP A 447 -4.02 -10.77 -0.78
C TRP A 447 -5.49 -10.43 -0.89
N ALA A 448 -6.10 -10.30 0.27
CA ALA A 448 -7.47 -9.84 0.42
C ALA A 448 -7.52 -8.63 1.36
N ASP A 449 -8.52 -7.78 1.17
CA ASP A 449 -8.71 -6.58 1.98
C ASP A 449 -10.20 -6.30 2.20
N ASP A 450 -10.56 -5.88 3.41
CA ASP A 450 -11.92 -5.46 3.76
C ASP A 450 -12.11 -3.99 3.41
N VAL A 451 -13.01 -3.76 2.46
CA VAL A 451 -13.27 -2.46 1.90
C VAL A 451 -14.74 -2.11 1.96
N SER A 452 -15.03 -0.84 2.17
CA SER A 452 -16.38 -0.33 1.95
C SER A 452 -16.59 0.01 0.49
N GLY A 453 -17.73 -0.40 -0.05
CA GLY A 453 -18.26 0.12 -1.30
C GLY A 453 -18.74 1.57 -1.20
N ASN A 454 -18.82 2.14 0.00
CA ASN A 454 -19.20 3.52 0.29
C ASN A 454 -18.05 4.32 0.95
N ARG A 455 -18.28 5.60 1.26
CA ARG A 455 -17.33 6.40 2.07
C ARG A 455 -17.23 5.92 3.54
N SER A 456 -18.25 5.29 4.11
CA SER A 456 -18.25 4.77 5.48
C SER A 456 -18.12 3.24 5.53
N LYS A 457 -17.33 2.70 6.47
CA LYS A 457 -17.10 1.24 6.62
C LYS A 457 -18.30 0.45 7.11
N GLN A 458 -19.33 1.10 7.62
CA GLN A 458 -20.47 0.43 8.27
C GLN A 458 -21.48 -0.15 7.27
N TYR A 459 -21.60 0.43 6.06
CA TYR A 459 -22.60 0.04 5.08
C TYR A 459 -21.91 -0.40 3.78
N ASN A 460 -22.39 -1.49 3.18
CA ASN A 460 -21.87 -2.04 1.92
C ASN A 460 -20.41 -2.54 2.02
N ALA A 461 -20.13 -3.43 2.97
CA ALA A 461 -18.82 -4.06 3.13
C ALA A 461 -18.56 -5.10 2.02
N HIS A 462 -17.32 -5.18 1.55
CA HIS A 462 -16.84 -6.14 0.55
C HIS A 462 -15.48 -6.66 0.95
N MET A 463 -15.25 -7.93 0.69
CA MET A 463 -13.93 -8.54 0.74
C MET A 463 -13.36 -8.57 -0.68
N ASN A 464 -12.35 -7.76 -0.94
CA ASN A 464 -11.68 -7.70 -2.24
C ASN A 464 -10.47 -8.62 -2.28
N MET A 465 -10.18 -9.18 -3.46
CA MET A 465 -9.00 -9.99 -3.72
C MET A 465 -8.23 -9.48 -4.93
N TYR A 466 -6.92 -9.35 -4.76
CA TYR A 466 -5.99 -8.83 -5.75
C TYR A 466 -4.75 -9.71 -5.84
N ILE A 467 -4.05 -9.61 -6.97
CA ILE A 467 -2.75 -10.25 -7.19
C ILE A 467 -1.76 -9.31 -7.89
N ALA A 468 -0.47 -9.65 -7.77
CA ALA A 468 0.60 -9.06 -8.56
C ALA A 468 1.64 -10.12 -8.97
N ASN A 469 2.21 -9.95 -10.17
CA ASN A 469 3.14 -10.87 -10.80
C ASN A 469 4.57 -10.69 -10.29
N LEU A 470 5.03 -11.55 -9.37
CA LEU A 470 6.35 -11.45 -8.73
C LEU A 470 7.52 -11.74 -9.66
N ASN A 471 7.27 -12.09 -10.91
CA ASN A 471 8.31 -12.17 -11.95
C ASN A 471 8.55 -10.80 -12.62
N LEU A 472 7.95 -9.72 -12.12
CA LEU A 472 8.20 -8.35 -12.56
C LEU A 472 9.02 -7.58 -11.50
N PRO A 473 9.86 -6.61 -11.89
CA PRO A 473 10.62 -5.81 -10.92
C PRO A 473 9.70 -5.09 -9.93
N HIS A 474 10.05 -5.06 -8.64
CA HIS A 474 9.22 -4.48 -7.59
C HIS A 474 8.86 -3.00 -7.85
N ARG A 475 9.73 -2.24 -8.53
CA ARG A 475 9.43 -0.86 -8.96
C ARG A 475 8.23 -0.76 -9.92
N LYS A 476 7.83 -1.85 -10.57
CA LYS A 476 6.60 -1.96 -11.35
C LYS A 476 5.38 -2.19 -10.48
N HIS A 477 5.51 -2.93 -9.38
CA HIS A 477 4.43 -3.10 -8.40
C HIS A 477 4.04 -1.79 -7.71
N ALA A 478 4.95 -0.82 -7.67
CA ALA A 478 4.65 0.54 -7.22
C ALA A 478 3.73 1.35 -8.18
N GLN A 479 3.28 0.78 -9.30
CA GLN A 479 2.41 1.41 -10.30
C GLN A 479 1.06 0.72 -10.36
N GLU A 480 -0.04 1.49 -10.29
CA GLU A 480 -1.43 0.97 -10.35
C GLU A 480 -1.69 0.12 -11.60
N TYR A 481 -0.97 0.36 -12.70
CA TYR A 481 -1.08 -0.40 -13.94
C TYR A 481 -0.86 -1.91 -13.73
N PHE A 482 0.00 -2.30 -12.79
CA PHE A 482 0.40 -3.70 -12.57
C PHE A 482 -0.42 -4.42 -11.49
N VAL A 483 -1.37 -3.74 -10.85
CA VAL A 483 -2.32 -4.36 -9.93
C VAL A 483 -3.35 -5.12 -10.75
N ARG A 484 -3.65 -6.37 -10.36
CA ARG A 484 -4.67 -7.20 -11.00
C ARG A 484 -5.78 -7.50 -10.00
N PHE A 485 -7.00 -7.09 -10.32
CA PHE A 485 -8.18 -7.44 -9.54
C PHE A 485 -8.67 -8.85 -9.91
N CYS A 486 -8.89 -9.69 -8.89
CA CYS A 486 -9.41 -11.04 -9.08
C CYS A 486 -10.89 -11.13 -8.71
N SER A 487 -11.28 -10.75 -7.49
CA SER A 487 -12.65 -10.97 -7.00
C SER A 487 -13.05 -9.96 -5.94
N THR A 488 -14.36 -9.85 -5.73
CA THR A 488 -14.98 -9.10 -4.63
C THR A 488 -16.25 -9.81 -4.19
N SER A 489 -16.57 -9.78 -2.91
CA SER A 489 -17.84 -10.29 -2.41
C SER A 489 -18.29 -9.57 -1.14
N PRO A 490 -19.59 -9.23 -1.02
CA PRO A 490 -20.17 -8.75 0.23
C PRO A 490 -20.45 -9.87 1.24
N HIS A 491 -20.28 -11.14 0.85
CA HIS A 491 -20.69 -12.30 1.66
C HIS A 491 -19.59 -13.34 1.83
N ALA A 492 -18.79 -13.59 0.78
CA ALA A 492 -17.70 -14.55 0.82
C ALA A 492 -16.46 -13.95 1.48
N SER A 493 -15.98 -14.63 2.52
CA SER A 493 -14.72 -14.33 3.19
C SER A 493 -13.52 -14.53 2.28
N SER A 494 -12.35 -14.02 2.70
CA SER A 494 -11.11 -14.15 1.96
C SER A 494 -10.72 -15.61 1.71
N LEU A 495 -10.90 -16.50 2.69
CA LEU A 495 -10.60 -17.93 2.55
C LEU A 495 -11.51 -18.64 1.53
N GLU A 496 -12.78 -18.24 1.44
CA GLU A 496 -13.70 -18.77 0.42
C GLU A 496 -13.30 -18.32 -0.99
N GLN A 497 -12.83 -17.09 -1.13
CA GLN A 497 -12.29 -16.60 -2.40
C GLN A 497 -10.94 -17.25 -2.73
N PHE A 498 -10.09 -17.54 -1.73
CA PHE A 498 -8.82 -18.24 -1.93
C PHE A 498 -9.02 -19.68 -2.41
N ASP A 499 -10.11 -20.35 -2.02
CA ASP A 499 -10.48 -21.68 -2.55
C ASP A 499 -10.58 -21.66 -4.08
N ALA A 500 -11.29 -20.67 -4.63
CA ALA A 500 -11.39 -20.46 -6.08
C ALA A 500 -10.06 -20.07 -6.72
N LEU A 501 -9.27 -19.20 -6.08
CA LEU A 501 -7.94 -18.79 -6.59
C LEU A 501 -6.96 -19.97 -6.64
N VAL A 502 -7.02 -20.88 -5.66
CA VAL A 502 -6.11 -22.02 -5.57
C VAL A 502 -6.32 -22.99 -6.74
N GLU A 503 -7.50 -23.05 -7.37
CA GLU A 503 -7.72 -23.85 -8.58
C GLU A 503 -6.72 -23.52 -9.69
N ASP A 504 -6.41 -22.24 -9.87
CA ASP A 504 -5.43 -21.75 -10.84
C ASP A 504 -3.99 -22.11 -10.44
N SER A 505 -3.73 -22.28 -9.15
CA SER A 505 -2.40 -22.53 -8.59
C SER A 505 -2.09 -24.01 -8.31
N LYS A 506 -3.01 -24.92 -8.68
CA LYS A 506 -2.81 -26.38 -8.55
C LYS A 506 -1.67 -26.84 -9.45
N ASN A 507 -0.77 -27.65 -8.90
CA ASN A 507 0.36 -28.20 -9.64
C ASN A 507 -0.11 -28.99 -10.88
N GLY A 508 0.52 -28.75 -12.02
CA GLY A 508 0.16 -29.36 -13.30
C GLY A 508 -0.97 -28.67 -14.05
N ASN A 509 -1.53 -27.58 -13.53
CA ASN A 509 -2.49 -26.74 -14.25
C ASN A 509 -1.78 -25.82 -15.27
N TRP A 510 -1.34 -26.41 -16.38
CA TRP A 510 -0.64 -25.70 -17.45
C TRP A 510 -1.63 -24.97 -18.37
N SER A 511 -1.61 -23.64 -18.32
CA SER A 511 -2.45 -22.76 -19.13
C SER A 511 -1.72 -22.25 -20.37
N PRO A 512 -2.38 -22.15 -21.54
CA PRO A 512 -1.78 -21.57 -22.73
C PRO A 512 -1.70 -20.04 -22.63
N ALA A 513 -0.63 -19.45 -23.18
CA ALA A 513 -0.51 -18.01 -23.40
C ALA A 513 0.26 -17.73 -24.70
N TYR A 514 0.16 -16.50 -25.20
CA TYR A 514 0.99 -16.03 -26.29
C TYR A 514 2.17 -15.23 -25.75
N ASP A 515 3.39 -15.66 -26.05
CA ASP A 515 4.57 -14.86 -25.76
C ASP A 515 4.84 -13.94 -26.96
N CYS A 516 4.57 -12.65 -26.78
CA CYS A 516 4.73 -11.66 -27.84
C CYS A 516 6.19 -11.34 -28.19
N GLU A 517 7.17 -11.76 -27.38
CA GLU A 517 8.60 -11.65 -27.71
C GLU A 517 9.11 -12.89 -28.46
N LEU A 518 8.61 -14.07 -28.11
CA LEU A 518 8.96 -15.32 -28.80
C LEU A 518 8.11 -15.61 -30.06
N ASP A 519 7.08 -14.80 -30.28
CA ASP A 519 6.11 -14.88 -31.39
C ASP A 519 5.50 -16.28 -31.52
N ARG A 520 5.09 -16.87 -30.39
CA ARG A 520 4.55 -18.24 -30.34
C ARG A 520 3.70 -18.49 -29.09
N GLU A 521 2.88 -19.53 -29.15
CA GLU A 521 2.18 -20.06 -27.98
C GLU A 521 3.16 -20.75 -27.02
N ILE A 522 2.97 -20.49 -25.73
CA ILE A 522 3.67 -21.10 -24.60
C ILE A 522 2.65 -21.77 -23.68
N LEU A 523 3.14 -22.61 -22.77
CA LEU A 523 2.40 -23.01 -21.57
C LEU A 523 3.03 -22.34 -20.35
N PHE A 524 2.20 -21.97 -19.40
CA PHE A 524 2.68 -21.53 -18.09
C PHE A 524 1.76 -22.03 -16.98
N GLN A 525 2.31 -22.12 -15.77
CA GLN A 525 1.55 -22.35 -14.54
C GLN A 525 1.85 -21.24 -13.54
N VAL A 526 0.97 -21.11 -12.55
CA VAL A 526 1.04 -20.04 -11.54
C VAL A 526 1.18 -20.67 -10.16
N HIS A 527 2.03 -20.10 -9.30
CA HIS A 527 2.09 -20.47 -7.88
C HIS A 527 1.98 -19.24 -6.99
N VAL A 528 1.20 -19.35 -5.92
CA VAL A 528 1.18 -18.37 -4.83
C VAL A 528 2.51 -18.45 -4.08
N HIS A 529 3.22 -17.32 -3.96
CA HIS A 529 4.54 -17.27 -3.34
C HIS A 529 4.59 -16.47 -2.04
N LEU A 530 3.77 -15.44 -1.86
CA LEU A 530 3.65 -14.75 -0.56
C LEU A 530 2.28 -14.10 -0.39
N LEU A 531 1.90 -13.83 0.86
CA LEU A 531 0.58 -13.38 1.30
C LEU A 531 0.69 -12.10 2.15
N PRO A 532 1.00 -10.94 1.53
CA PRO A 532 1.11 -9.69 2.25
C PRO A 532 -0.30 -9.17 2.53
N ALA A 533 -0.67 -8.92 3.78
CA ALA A 533 -1.97 -8.33 4.08
C ALA A 533 -1.92 -7.61 5.42
N ASP A 534 -3.04 -6.97 5.77
CA ASP A 534 -3.23 -6.48 7.12
C ASP A 534 -3.19 -7.65 8.13
N ASN A 535 -3.02 -7.32 9.41
CA ASN A 535 -2.81 -8.36 10.39
C ASN A 535 -4.06 -9.24 10.66
N PRO A 536 -5.29 -8.71 10.73
CA PRO A 536 -6.50 -9.53 10.79
C PRO A 536 -6.59 -10.54 9.64
N GLN A 537 -6.35 -10.09 8.41
CA GLN A 537 -6.37 -10.99 7.25
C GLN A 537 -5.26 -12.04 7.33
N GLN A 538 -4.04 -11.67 7.73
CA GLN A 538 -2.95 -12.65 7.90
C GLN A 538 -3.23 -13.64 9.04
N ALA A 539 -3.93 -13.23 10.11
CA ALA A 539 -4.38 -14.15 11.15
C ALA A 539 -5.39 -15.16 10.57
N GLN A 540 -6.34 -14.71 9.75
CA GLN A 540 -7.27 -15.59 9.06
C GLN A 540 -6.57 -16.55 8.08
N THR A 541 -5.66 -16.04 7.25
CA THR A 541 -4.84 -16.80 6.29
C THR A 541 -3.99 -17.90 6.96
N THR A 542 -3.63 -17.71 8.24
CA THR A 542 -2.84 -18.68 9.03
C THR A 542 -3.69 -19.49 10.02
N SER A 543 -5.02 -19.33 10.00
CA SER A 543 -5.95 -19.95 10.95
C SER A 543 -5.61 -19.65 12.42
N ASN A 544 -5.05 -18.47 12.68
CA ASN A 544 -4.69 -17.97 14.00
C ASN A 544 -5.87 -17.20 14.64
N ALA A 545 -6.03 -17.35 15.96
CA ALA A 545 -7.12 -16.73 16.71
C ALA A 545 -6.94 -15.22 17.00
N GLY A 546 -5.82 -14.62 16.61
CA GLY A 546 -5.56 -13.19 16.68
C GLY A 546 -5.03 -12.71 18.03
N SER A 547 -5.08 -11.39 18.25
CA SER A 547 -4.41 -10.67 19.35
C SER A 547 -4.86 -11.05 20.76
N ASN A 548 -6.07 -11.59 20.91
CA ASN A 548 -6.62 -12.00 22.21
C ASN A 548 -6.28 -13.46 22.59
N ALA A 549 -5.61 -14.20 21.71
CA ALA A 549 -5.20 -15.57 22.00
C ALA A 549 -4.02 -15.61 22.96
N ASN A 550 -3.90 -16.71 23.74
CA ASN A 550 -2.69 -16.94 24.53
C ASN A 550 -1.46 -17.03 23.64
N PHE A 551 -1.59 -17.69 22.49
CA PHE A 551 -0.54 -17.77 21.46
C PHE A 551 -0.97 -16.98 20.23
N TRP A 552 -0.89 -15.65 20.33
CA TRP A 552 -1.36 -14.71 19.30
C TRP A 552 -0.46 -14.62 18.07
N CYS A 553 0.75 -15.15 18.10
CA CYS A 553 1.65 -15.03 16.97
C CYS A 553 1.23 -16.02 15.87
N ARG A 554 1.09 -15.50 14.65
CA ARG A 554 0.76 -16.30 13.47
C ARG A 554 1.93 -17.12 12.95
N SER A 555 3.17 -16.72 13.24
CA SER A 555 4.38 -17.34 12.69
C SER A 555 5.05 -18.30 13.67
N ASP A 556 4.86 -18.11 14.98
CA ASP A 556 5.52 -18.92 16.02
C ASP A 556 4.60 -19.22 17.22
N TRP A 557 5.17 -19.92 18.20
CA TRP A 557 4.51 -20.32 19.45
C TRP A 557 4.74 -19.33 20.61
N SER A 558 5.05 -18.06 20.30
CA SER A 558 5.25 -17.03 21.33
C SER A 558 3.93 -16.63 21.97
N GLY A 559 3.96 -16.36 23.28
CA GLY A 559 2.78 -15.99 24.05
C GLY A 559 2.71 -16.72 25.40
N GLY A 560 1.55 -17.25 25.74
CA GLY A 560 1.23 -17.91 27.01
C GLY A 560 0.10 -17.20 27.77
N ASN A 561 -0.24 -17.71 28.96
CA ASN A 561 -1.13 -16.99 29.86
C ASN A 561 -0.45 -15.71 30.39
N HIS A 562 -1.22 -14.85 31.09
CA HIS A 562 -0.69 -13.60 31.61
C HIS A 562 0.50 -13.80 32.56
N ASP A 563 0.40 -14.78 33.47
CA ASP A 563 1.43 -15.03 34.48
C ASP A 563 2.76 -15.45 33.84
N HIS A 564 2.70 -16.30 32.81
CA HIS A 564 3.88 -16.68 32.05
C HIS A 564 4.47 -15.48 31.30
N ARG A 565 3.65 -14.67 30.62
CA ARG A 565 4.11 -13.49 29.89
C ARG A 565 4.75 -12.43 30.78
N GLU A 566 4.34 -12.36 32.05
CA GLU A 566 4.93 -11.46 33.05
C GLU A 566 6.14 -12.07 33.76
N SER A 567 6.36 -13.38 33.66
CA SER A 567 7.56 -14.04 34.18
C SER A 567 8.82 -13.57 33.44
N ASP A 568 9.98 -13.65 34.10
CA ASP A 568 11.27 -13.28 33.52
C ASP A 568 11.55 -14.01 32.19
N THR A 569 11.24 -15.31 32.15
CA THR A 569 11.43 -16.14 30.96
C THR A 569 10.45 -15.79 29.85
N GLY A 570 9.16 -15.62 30.19
CA GLY A 570 8.14 -15.36 29.18
C GLY A 570 8.21 -13.94 28.63
N TYR A 571 8.54 -12.95 29.47
CA TYR A 571 8.73 -11.56 29.03
C TYR A 571 9.92 -11.44 28.07
N HIS A 572 11.07 -12.02 28.44
CA HIS A 572 12.25 -12.00 27.57
C HIS A 572 12.01 -12.71 26.23
N ALA A 573 11.25 -13.82 26.24
CA ALA A 573 10.91 -14.56 25.02
C ALA A 573 10.12 -13.73 23.99
N LEU A 574 9.40 -12.67 24.39
CA LEU A 574 8.64 -11.84 23.45
C LEU A 574 9.49 -10.94 22.55
N PHE A 575 10.79 -10.78 22.86
CA PHE A 575 11.72 -9.94 22.10
C PHE A 575 12.43 -10.70 20.96
N SER A 576 12.08 -11.96 20.72
CA SER A 576 12.67 -12.76 19.66
C SER A 576 11.67 -13.81 19.15
N PRO A 577 11.79 -14.28 17.91
CA PRO A 577 10.99 -15.39 17.41
C PRO A 577 11.23 -16.65 18.24
N SER A 578 10.16 -17.39 18.55
CA SER A 578 10.21 -18.70 19.20
C SER A 578 10.12 -19.83 18.16
N ARG A 579 9.66 -21.02 18.58
CA ARG A 579 9.49 -22.17 17.68
C ARG A 579 8.48 -21.82 16.58
N PRO A 580 8.83 -21.93 15.28
CA PRO A 580 7.90 -21.68 14.20
C PRO A 580 6.66 -22.59 14.27
N ARG A 581 5.51 -22.08 13.80
CA ARG A 581 4.33 -22.89 13.53
C ARG A 581 4.50 -23.61 12.19
N THR A 582 3.83 -24.75 12.05
CA THR A 582 3.81 -25.51 10.79
C THR A 582 2.37 -25.77 10.35
N PRO A 583 2.09 -25.80 9.03
CA PRO A 583 0.76 -26.12 8.53
C PRO A 583 0.25 -27.47 9.03
N GLU A 584 1.12 -28.47 9.16
CA GLU A 584 0.79 -29.82 9.63
C GLU A 584 0.28 -29.81 11.08
N GLU A 585 0.97 -29.11 11.99
CA GLU A 585 0.54 -28.96 13.38
C GLU A 585 -0.80 -28.20 13.47
N THR A 586 -0.97 -27.17 12.63
CA THR A 586 -2.20 -26.39 12.57
C THR A 586 -3.39 -27.23 12.10
N VAL A 587 -3.23 -27.99 11.02
CA VAL A 587 -4.25 -28.92 10.52
C VAL A 587 -4.56 -30.00 11.54
N ALA A 588 -3.57 -30.55 12.25
CA ALA A 588 -3.78 -31.53 13.30
C ALA A 588 -4.63 -30.96 14.45
N SER A 589 -4.38 -29.71 14.85
CA SER A 589 -5.19 -29.00 15.84
C SER A 589 -6.63 -28.81 15.37
N ILE A 590 -6.84 -28.37 14.12
CA ILE A 590 -8.17 -28.18 13.53
C ILE A 590 -8.93 -29.52 13.48
N ARG A 591 -8.29 -30.60 13.05
CA ARG A 591 -8.88 -31.96 13.05
C ARG A 591 -9.32 -32.37 14.46
N LYS A 592 -8.52 -32.09 15.48
CA LYS A 592 -8.85 -32.35 16.89
C LYS A 592 -10.03 -31.48 17.36
N GLN A 593 -10.11 -30.23 16.96
CA GLN A 593 -11.23 -29.34 17.28
C GLN A 593 -12.54 -29.85 16.66
N ILE A 594 -12.56 -30.19 15.37
CA ILE A 594 -13.73 -30.76 14.68
C ILE A 594 -14.18 -32.06 15.35
N ARG A 595 -13.25 -32.99 15.63
CA ARG A 595 -13.59 -34.26 16.31
C ARG A 595 -14.15 -34.03 17.71
N THR A 596 -13.68 -33.00 18.41
CA THR A 596 -14.17 -32.61 19.74
C THR A 596 -15.56 -31.98 19.66
N ALA A 597 -15.85 -31.21 18.60
CA ALA A 597 -17.16 -30.61 18.35
C ALA A 597 -18.27 -31.66 18.21
N CYS A 598 -17.96 -32.83 17.63
CA CYS A 598 -18.86 -33.98 17.53
C CYS A 598 -19.34 -34.53 18.90
N LEU A 599 -18.71 -34.16 20.02
CA LEU A 599 -19.17 -34.49 21.37
C LEU A 599 -20.26 -33.54 21.89
N GLY A 600 -20.56 -32.43 21.21
CA GLY A 600 -21.56 -31.44 21.64
C GLY A 600 -21.08 -30.49 22.75
N ILE A 601 -19.80 -30.52 23.10
CA ILE A 601 -19.21 -29.76 24.21
C ILE A 601 -18.43 -28.54 23.68
N GLY A 602 -19.13 -27.44 23.45
CA GLY A 602 -18.51 -26.18 22.95
C GLY A 602 -17.36 -25.67 23.81
N ASP A 603 -17.45 -25.76 25.13
CA ASP A 603 -16.39 -25.32 26.06
C ASP A 603 -15.08 -26.13 25.89
N ALA A 604 -15.16 -27.38 25.46
CA ALA A 604 -13.98 -28.20 25.18
C ALA A 604 -13.26 -27.70 23.92
N VAL A 605 -14.00 -27.32 22.88
CA VAL A 605 -13.44 -26.69 21.68
C VAL A 605 -12.82 -25.34 22.03
N GLY A 606 -13.53 -24.50 22.79
CA GLY A 606 -13.02 -23.20 23.25
C GLY A 606 -11.72 -23.31 24.06
N ARG A 607 -11.58 -24.34 24.90
CA ARG A 607 -10.32 -24.64 25.60
C ARG A 607 -9.19 -24.99 24.64
N LEU A 608 -9.42 -25.87 23.67
CA LEU A 608 -8.41 -26.22 22.66
C LEU A 608 -7.96 -25.01 21.83
N GLN A 609 -8.89 -24.14 21.44
CA GLN A 609 -8.56 -22.89 20.73
C GLN A 609 -7.73 -21.94 21.61
N THR A 610 -8.07 -21.83 22.89
CA THR A 610 -7.35 -21.00 23.86
C THR A 610 -5.94 -21.53 24.15
N GLU A 611 -5.78 -22.85 24.24
CA GLU A 611 -4.50 -23.54 24.48
C GLU A 611 -3.57 -23.47 23.28
N THR A 612 -4.10 -23.50 22.05
CA THR A 612 -3.28 -23.57 20.84
C THR A 612 -3.14 -22.23 20.11
N GLY A 613 -4.05 -21.29 20.35
CA GLY A 613 -4.19 -20.06 19.58
C GLY A 613 -4.68 -20.27 18.14
N ILE A 614 -5.22 -21.45 17.82
CA ILE A 614 -5.65 -21.80 16.45
C ILE A 614 -7.17 -21.73 16.38
N LYS A 615 -7.68 -20.93 15.44
CA LYS A 615 -9.11 -20.79 15.15
C LYS A 615 -9.28 -20.56 13.65
N ASP A 616 -9.86 -21.54 12.97
CA ASP A 616 -10.03 -21.55 11.52
C ASP A 616 -11.46 -21.15 11.12
N THR A 617 -11.61 -20.14 10.26
CA THR A 617 -12.94 -19.61 9.89
C THR A 617 -13.81 -20.64 9.18
N ILE A 618 -13.23 -21.45 8.28
CA ILE A 618 -13.99 -22.48 7.53
C ILE A 618 -14.36 -23.63 8.48
N ALA A 619 -13.46 -24.07 9.36
CA ALA A 619 -13.75 -25.10 10.33
C ALA A 619 -14.79 -24.65 11.36
N MET A 620 -14.82 -23.37 11.74
CA MET A 620 -15.80 -22.83 12.67
C MET A 620 -17.24 -23.01 12.17
N HIS A 621 -17.49 -22.83 10.87
CA HIS A 621 -18.79 -23.10 10.25
C HIS A 621 -19.28 -24.52 10.53
N TRP A 622 -18.39 -25.51 10.40
CA TRP A 622 -18.71 -26.92 10.67
C TRP A 622 -18.80 -27.22 12.16
N ILE A 623 -17.90 -26.67 12.97
CA ILE A 623 -17.87 -26.86 14.43
C ILE A 623 -19.20 -26.43 15.05
N GLU A 624 -19.74 -25.29 14.66
CA GLU A 624 -21.01 -24.77 15.18
C GLU A 624 -22.19 -25.68 14.83
N GLN A 625 -22.24 -26.18 13.60
CA GLN A 625 -23.26 -27.15 13.16
C GLN A 625 -23.13 -28.49 13.88
N LEU A 626 -21.90 -28.99 14.03
CA LEU A 626 -21.60 -30.26 14.69
C LEU A 626 -22.00 -30.23 16.17
N ILE A 627 -21.70 -29.14 16.88
CA ILE A 627 -22.09 -28.99 18.30
C ILE A 627 -23.61 -29.05 18.44
N LYS A 628 -24.35 -28.37 17.56
CA LYS A 628 -25.82 -28.39 17.57
C LYS A 628 -26.36 -29.80 17.29
N LYS A 629 -25.92 -30.43 16.19
CA LYS A 629 -26.33 -31.79 15.80
C LYS A 629 -26.02 -32.83 16.88
N ALA A 630 -24.83 -32.75 17.49
CA ALA A 630 -24.44 -33.65 18.58
C ALA A 630 -25.37 -33.53 19.78
N ARG A 631 -25.74 -32.30 20.19
CA ARG A 631 -26.67 -32.07 21.29
C ARG A 631 -28.07 -32.62 20.99
N ASP A 632 -28.56 -32.42 19.77
CA ASP A 632 -29.88 -32.90 19.34
C ASP A 632 -29.94 -34.44 19.35
N ILE A 633 -28.95 -35.11 18.75
CA ILE A 633 -28.88 -36.58 18.71
C ILE A 633 -28.67 -37.17 20.12
N GLN A 634 -27.86 -36.53 20.96
CA GLN A 634 -27.71 -36.96 22.35
C GLN A 634 -29.01 -36.79 23.14
N GLN A 635 -29.75 -35.70 22.91
CA GLN A 635 -31.07 -35.51 23.52
C GLN A 635 -32.02 -36.64 23.16
N GLU A 636 -32.01 -37.10 21.90
CA GLU A 636 -32.83 -38.22 21.44
C GLU A 636 -32.35 -39.58 21.98
N ARG A 637 -31.06 -39.91 21.81
CA ARG A 637 -30.53 -41.26 22.09
C ARG A 637 -30.16 -41.50 23.55
N VAL A 638 -29.95 -40.45 24.35
CA VAL A 638 -29.50 -40.57 25.75
C VAL A 638 -30.57 -40.09 26.74
N PHE A 639 -31.17 -38.93 26.49
CA PHE A 639 -31.98 -38.23 27.49
C PHE A 639 -33.50 -38.41 27.31
N ASN A 640 -33.99 -38.50 26.08
CA ASN A 640 -35.42 -38.64 25.79
C ASN A 640 -35.93 -40.03 26.22
N PRO A 641 -36.85 -40.14 27.19
CA PRO A 641 -37.35 -41.42 27.66
C PRO A 641 -38.01 -42.30 26.59
N GLU A 642 -38.56 -41.69 25.54
CA GLU A 642 -39.32 -42.38 24.48
C GLU A 642 -38.41 -42.93 23.36
N THR A 643 -37.30 -42.25 23.07
CA THR A 643 -36.42 -42.57 21.93
C THR A 643 -35.00 -42.96 22.33
N ARG A 644 -34.68 -42.97 23.63
CA ARG A 644 -33.36 -43.36 24.14
C ARG A 644 -32.99 -44.79 23.78
N ASP A 645 -31.69 -45.02 23.65
CA ASP A 645 -31.10 -46.32 23.38
C ASP A 645 -31.61 -47.39 24.36
N ALA A 646 -31.96 -48.56 23.84
CA ALA A 646 -32.50 -49.68 24.61
C ALA A 646 -31.56 -50.08 25.77
N ARG A 647 -30.23 -49.95 25.60
CA ARG A 647 -29.22 -50.20 26.64
C ARG A 647 -29.43 -49.35 27.89
N LEU A 648 -30.03 -48.16 27.78
CA LEU A 648 -30.29 -47.24 28.90
C LEU A 648 -31.66 -47.42 29.56
N SER A 649 -32.51 -48.27 28.98
CA SER A 649 -33.87 -48.56 29.45
C SER A 649 -33.93 -49.73 30.45
N ASP A 650 -32.86 -50.50 30.61
CA ASP A 650 -32.76 -51.52 31.65
C ASP A 650 -32.66 -50.87 33.05
N ARG A 651 -33.57 -51.26 33.95
CA ARG A 651 -33.64 -50.78 35.34
C ARG A 651 -32.52 -51.30 36.24
N LYS A 652 -31.80 -52.36 35.81
CA LYS A 652 -30.68 -52.96 36.54
C LYS A 652 -29.37 -52.18 36.39
N VAL A 653 -29.22 -51.43 35.30
CA VAL A 653 -27.99 -50.67 35.00
C VAL A 653 -28.01 -49.32 35.72
N LYS A 654 -27.12 -49.17 36.71
CA LYS A 654 -27.03 -47.98 37.59
C LYS A 654 -25.57 -47.58 37.84
N GLY A 655 -25.38 -46.31 38.25
CA GLY A 655 -24.07 -45.80 38.63
C GLY A 655 -23.06 -45.83 37.48
N VAL A 656 -21.86 -46.35 37.74
CA VAL A 656 -20.71 -46.35 36.83
C VAL A 656 -21.01 -47.05 35.50
N GLU A 657 -21.74 -48.17 35.54
CA GLU A 657 -22.08 -48.95 34.34
C GLU A 657 -23.03 -48.17 33.40
N ARG A 658 -23.97 -47.40 33.98
CA ARG A 658 -24.88 -46.54 33.20
C ARG A 658 -24.11 -45.40 32.52
N GLU A 659 -23.16 -44.80 33.22
CA GLU A 659 -22.32 -43.73 32.65
C GLU A 659 -21.39 -44.27 31.56
N ALA A 660 -20.82 -45.48 31.73
CA ALA A 660 -20.03 -46.13 30.68
C ALA A 660 -20.84 -46.37 29.39
N ILE A 661 -22.10 -46.80 29.51
CA ILE A 661 -23.00 -46.96 28.35
C ILE A 661 -23.29 -45.60 27.69
N LYS A 662 -23.53 -44.53 28.47
CA LYS A 662 -23.69 -43.19 27.89
C LYS A 662 -22.45 -42.74 27.15
N THR A 663 -21.26 -42.94 27.72
CA THR A 663 -19.99 -42.61 27.06
C THR A 663 -19.81 -43.40 25.77
N SER A 664 -20.18 -44.69 25.74
CA SER A 664 -20.17 -45.50 24.52
C SER A 664 -21.11 -44.94 23.45
N ILE A 665 -22.36 -44.62 23.81
CA ILE A 665 -23.35 -44.03 22.88
C ILE A 665 -22.84 -42.68 22.35
N ILE A 666 -22.29 -41.83 23.21
CA ILE A 666 -21.71 -40.55 22.80
C ILE A 666 -20.52 -40.77 21.85
N GLY A 667 -19.69 -41.78 22.08
CA GLY A 667 -18.61 -42.17 21.17
C GLY A 667 -19.12 -42.66 19.81
N GLU A 668 -20.20 -43.44 19.77
CA GLU A 668 -20.85 -43.85 18.51
C GLU A 668 -21.40 -42.64 17.73
N ILE A 669 -22.08 -41.72 18.43
CA ILE A 669 -22.56 -40.45 17.85
C ILE A 669 -21.38 -39.62 17.31
N GLN A 670 -20.25 -39.61 18.03
CA GLN A 670 -19.06 -38.89 17.63
C GLN A 670 -18.53 -39.38 16.27
N GLU A 671 -18.40 -40.70 16.08
CA GLU A 671 -17.95 -41.28 14.82
C GLU A 671 -18.97 -41.11 13.69
N GLU A 672 -20.27 -41.20 13.99
CA GLU A 672 -21.34 -40.94 13.02
C GLU A 672 -21.27 -39.50 12.49
N LEU A 673 -21.16 -38.52 13.40
CA LEU A 673 -21.06 -37.11 13.03
C LEU A 673 -19.73 -36.77 12.35
N TYR A 674 -18.64 -37.41 12.74
CA TYR A 674 -17.34 -37.23 12.09
C TYR A 674 -17.37 -37.79 10.65
N SER A 675 -18.01 -38.94 10.45
CA SER A 675 -18.24 -39.49 9.11
C SER A 675 -19.16 -38.59 8.29
N TRP A 676 -20.22 -38.05 8.90
CA TRP A 676 -21.14 -37.12 8.25
C TRP A 676 -20.42 -35.88 7.72
N VAL A 677 -19.56 -35.25 8.54
CA VAL A 677 -18.88 -34.02 8.12
C VAL A 677 -17.93 -34.26 6.95
N ILE A 678 -17.22 -35.40 6.92
CA ILE A 678 -16.35 -35.77 5.77
C ILE A 678 -17.13 -35.83 4.46
N MET A 679 -18.41 -36.20 4.51
CA MET A 679 -19.29 -36.25 3.34
C MET A 679 -19.85 -34.88 2.93
N GLN A 680 -19.49 -33.80 3.62
CA GLN A 680 -19.94 -32.45 3.30
C GLN A 680 -18.86 -31.66 2.52
N PRO A 681 -19.24 -30.68 1.69
CA PRO A 681 -20.60 -30.48 1.19
C PRO A 681 -20.96 -31.56 0.15
N PRO A 682 -22.22 -32.03 0.06
CA PRO A 682 -22.56 -33.23 -0.72
C PRO A 682 -22.35 -33.05 -2.23
N ASP A 683 -22.62 -31.85 -2.75
CA ASP A 683 -22.44 -31.49 -4.14
C ASP A 683 -20.98 -31.68 -4.57
N ARG A 684 -20.01 -31.19 -3.78
CA ARG A 684 -18.59 -31.40 -4.08
C ARG A 684 -18.18 -32.86 -3.80
N PHE A 685 -18.62 -33.46 -2.70
CA PHE A 685 -18.26 -34.84 -2.36
C PHE A 685 -18.67 -35.87 -3.43
N ASP A 686 -19.88 -35.73 -3.99
CA ASP A 686 -20.40 -36.67 -4.98
C ASP A 686 -19.94 -36.35 -6.40
N SER A 687 -19.81 -35.06 -6.77
CA SER A 687 -19.51 -34.66 -8.15
C SER A 687 -18.02 -34.48 -8.45
N SER A 688 -17.19 -34.05 -7.48
CA SER A 688 -15.79 -33.67 -7.74
C SER A 688 -14.77 -34.73 -7.34
N LEU A 689 -15.15 -35.72 -6.51
CA LEU A 689 -14.24 -36.77 -6.06
C LEU A 689 -14.51 -38.12 -6.74
N PRO A 690 -13.50 -38.79 -7.33
CA PRO A 690 -13.60 -40.18 -7.74
C PRO A 690 -14.01 -41.10 -6.59
N HIS A 691 -14.77 -42.17 -6.85
CA HIS A 691 -15.27 -43.10 -5.82
C HIS A 691 -14.15 -43.80 -5.03
N ASP A 692 -12.97 -43.95 -5.62
CA ASP A 692 -11.77 -44.57 -5.07
C ASP A 692 -10.79 -43.58 -4.45
N SER A 693 -11.09 -42.27 -4.46
CA SER A 693 -10.19 -41.26 -3.92
C SER A 693 -9.98 -41.41 -2.40
N PRO A 694 -8.73 -41.35 -1.90
CA PRO A 694 -8.46 -41.32 -0.46
C PRO A 694 -9.11 -40.11 0.22
N ASP A 695 -9.33 -39.00 -0.50
CA ASP A 695 -9.93 -37.76 0.01
C ASP A 695 -11.39 -37.95 0.46
N ARG A 696 -12.04 -39.06 0.09
CA ARG A 696 -13.38 -39.42 0.58
C ARG A 696 -13.37 -39.93 2.03
N LYS A 697 -12.20 -40.16 2.62
CA LYS A 697 -12.03 -40.71 3.98
C LYS A 697 -11.50 -39.69 4.98
N GLU A 698 -11.21 -38.47 4.55
CA GLU A 698 -10.60 -37.46 5.40
C GLU A 698 -11.16 -36.06 5.14
N LEU A 699 -10.93 -35.17 6.12
CA LEU A 699 -11.29 -33.76 5.98
C LEU A 699 -10.43 -33.12 4.89
N ARG A 700 -11.09 -32.38 4.00
CA ARG A 700 -10.51 -31.76 2.81
C ARG A 700 -10.24 -30.26 2.99
N PRO A 701 -9.10 -29.75 2.48
CA PRO A 701 -8.83 -28.31 2.43
C PRO A 701 -9.83 -27.59 1.51
N GLY A 702 -10.18 -26.33 1.83
CA GLY A 702 -11.19 -25.54 1.11
C GLY A 702 -12.62 -25.87 1.53
N ASP A 703 -12.94 -27.15 1.69
CA ASP A 703 -14.26 -27.60 2.14
C ASP A 703 -14.42 -27.50 3.67
N HIS A 704 -13.45 -28.02 4.42
CA HIS A 704 -13.59 -28.21 5.88
C HIS A 704 -12.71 -27.31 6.73
N PHE A 705 -11.63 -26.81 6.15
CA PHE A 705 -10.66 -25.93 6.79
C PHE A 705 -9.91 -25.13 5.72
N ASN A 706 -9.16 -24.12 6.15
CA ASN A 706 -8.37 -23.24 5.28
C ASN A 706 -7.54 -24.00 4.21
N VAL A 707 -7.82 -23.68 2.94
CA VAL A 707 -7.17 -24.30 1.77
C VAL A 707 -5.66 -24.07 1.71
N LEU A 708 -5.19 -22.93 2.24
CA LEU A 708 -3.79 -22.50 2.14
C LEU A 708 -2.86 -23.37 3.00
N LEU A 709 -3.37 -24.04 4.04
CA LEU A 709 -2.60 -24.96 4.88
C LEU A 709 -2.16 -26.25 4.16
N ARG A 710 -2.67 -26.51 2.95
CA ARG A 710 -2.32 -27.67 2.13
C ARG A 710 -1.87 -27.31 0.72
N LEU A 711 -1.67 -26.02 0.44
CA LEU A 711 -1.21 -25.58 -0.87
C LEU A 711 0.28 -25.92 -1.04
N ARG A 712 0.63 -26.69 -2.08
CA ARG A 712 2.02 -27.03 -2.38
C ARG A 712 2.84 -25.76 -2.67
N GLY A 713 4.03 -25.67 -2.07
CA GLY A 713 4.97 -24.55 -2.28
C GLY A 713 4.65 -23.28 -1.48
N LEU A 714 3.64 -23.31 -0.60
CA LEU A 714 3.25 -22.21 0.27
C LEU A 714 3.12 -22.71 1.72
N ASP A 715 3.78 -22.02 2.65
CA ASP A 715 3.59 -22.15 4.10
C ASP A 715 2.98 -20.85 4.62
N PRO A 716 1.67 -20.79 4.93
CA PRO A 716 1.03 -19.56 5.38
C PRO A 716 1.70 -18.91 6.61
N HIS A 717 2.31 -19.70 7.51
CA HIS A 717 2.95 -19.19 8.72
C HIS A 717 4.27 -18.47 8.42
N ARG A 718 5.03 -18.97 7.44
CA ARG A 718 6.31 -18.39 6.99
C ARG A 718 6.15 -17.41 5.83
N ASP A 719 5.06 -17.48 5.08
CA ASP A 719 4.88 -16.74 3.82
C ASP A 719 3.86 -15.60 3.93
N SER A 720 3.41 -15.29 5.16
CA SER A 720 2.65 -14.09 5.51
C SER A 720 3.57 -13.09 6.23
N PRO A 721 4.42 -12.35 5.50
CA PRO A 721 5.51 -11.57 6.09
C PRO A 721 5.03 -10.43 6.98
N CYS A 722 5.95 -9.84 7.75
CA CYS A 722 5.77 -8.61 8.50
C CYS A 722 5.57 -7.41 7.56
N GLU A 723 4.34 -7.23 7.06
CA GLU A 723 3.94 -6.12 6.18
C GLU A 723 4.16 -4.76 6.86
N ILE A 724 4.97 -3.90 6.22
CA ILE A 724 5.54 -2.71 6.85
C ILE A 724 4.58 -1.52 6.93
N LEU A 725 3.57 -1.43 6.06
CA LEU A 725 2.53 -0.40 6.17
C LEU A 725 1.70 -0.60 7.44
N HIS A 726 1.17 -1.80 7.67
CA HIS A 726 0.29 -2.13 8.79
C HIS A 726 1.03 -2.34 10.11
N THR A 727 2.28 -2.81 10.06
CA THR A 727 3.07 -3.10 11.26
C THR A 727 3.83 -1.86 11.75
N VAL A 728 4.38 -1.06 10.84
CA VAL A 728 5.20 0.11 11.19
C VAL A 728 4.38 1.40 11.10
N LEU A 729 3.91 1.80 9.91
CA LEU A 729 3.26 3.10 9.71
C LEU A 729 1.87 3.19 10.40
N LEU A 730 1.00 2.22 10.17
CA LEU A 730 -0.33 2.15 10.80
C LEU A 730 -0.30 1.38 12.14
N GLY A 731 0.86 0.85 12.51
CA GLY A 731 1.09 0.15 13.77
C GLY A 731 1.95 0.97 14.72
N ASN A 732 3.25 0.76 14.66
CA ASN A 732 4.21 1.37 15.57
C ASN A 732 4.15 2.91 15.61
N ASP A 733 4.18 3.58 14.46
CA ASP A 733 4.14 5.05 14.35
C ASP A 733 2.84 5.59 14.95
N LYS A 734 1.70 4.93 14.68
CA LYS A 734 0.40 5.27 15.28
C LYS A 734 0.44 5.14 16.80
N TYR A 735 1.07 4.10 17.34
CA TYR A 735 1.22 3.92 18.79
C TYR A 735 2.11 5.00 19.41
N ILE A 736 3.25 5.31 18.79
CA ILE A 736 4.16 6.35 19.28
C ILE A 736 3.48 7.72 19.23
N TRP A 737 2.79 8.02 18.12
CA TRP A 737 2.06 9.27 17.94
C TRP A 737 0.98 9.45 19.00
N HIS A 738 0.10 8.44 19.18
CA HIS A 738 -0.94 8.47 20.22
C HIS A 738 -0.34 8.69 21.63
N GLU A 739 0.72 7.95 21.99
CA GLU A 739 1.35 8.12 23.30
C GLU A 739 2.00 9.48 23.49
N THR A 740 2.46 10.10 22.40
CA THR A 740 3.06 11.44 22.42
C THR A 740 1.99 12.51 22.60
N THR A 741 0.88 12.44 21.86
CA THR A 741 -0.10 13.52 21.76
C THR A 741 -1.26 13.44 22.76
N LYS A 742 -1.50 12.28 23.40
CA LYS A 742 -2.61 12.09 24.35
C LYS A 742 -2.67 13.09 25.51
N ALA A 743 -1.57 13.78 25.81
CA ALA A 743 -1.45 14.76 26.88
C ALA A 743 -1.29 16.20 26.38
N TRP A 744 -1.35 16.42 25.06
CA TRP A 744 -1.15 17.74 24.47
C TRP A 744 -2.36 18.65 24.66
N ASP A 745 -2.08 19.93 24.89
CA ASP A 745 -3.05 20.99 24.71
C ASP A 745 -3.03 21.54 23.27
N LYS A 746 -3.97 22.44 22.97
CA LYS A 746 -4.10 23.02 21.64
C LYS A 746 -2.86 23.84 21.22
N ALA A 747 -2.18 24.48 22.17
CA ALA A 747 -1.01 25.30 21.88
C ALA A 747 0.20 24.42 21.51
N GLN A 748 0.35 23.27 22.17
CA GLN A 748 1.37 22.27 21.85
C GLN A 748 1.13 21.66 20.46
N GLU A 749 -0.11 21.33 20.13
CA GLU A 749 -0.49 20.87 18.77
C GLU A 749 -0.13 21.90 17.70
N ASP A 750 -0.54 23.16 17.90
CA ASP A 750 -0.32 24.24 16.93
C ASP A 750 1.18 24.57 16.77
N LEU A 751 1.95 24.48 17.86
CA LEU A 751 3.41 24.62 17.84
C LEU A 751 4.07 23.51 17.01
N PHE A 752 3.70 22.25 17.26
CA PHE A 752 4.24 21.13 16.50
C PHE A 752 3.86 21.22 15.02
N ALA A 753 2.61 21.53 14.71
CA ALA A 753 2.14 21.71 13.33
C ALA A 753 2.91 22.82 12.60
N THR A 754 3.14 23.96 13.27
CA THR A 754 3.94 25.09 12.73
C THR A 754 5.37 24.66 12.40
N ARG A 755 6.02 23.93 13.32
CA ARG A 755 7.37 23.41 13.13
C ARG A 755 7.45 22.41 11.98
N LEU A 756 6.52 21.46 11.93
CA LEU A 756 6.45 20.44 10.88
C LEU A 756 6.22 21.07 9.50
N GLN A 757 5.30 22.03 9.37
CA GLN A 757 5.04 22.76 8.11
C GLN A 757 6.24 23.57 7.61
N SER A 758 7.15 23.96 8.50
CA SER A 758 8.37 24.69 8.15
C SER A 758 9.55 23.79 7.77
N SER A 759 9.37 22.47 7.74
CA SER A 759 10.44 21.51 7.41
C SER A 759 10.85 21.57 5.95
N SER A 760 12.12 21.29 5.67
CA SER A 760 12.55 21.01 4.31
C SER A 760 12.02 19.66 3.85
N THR A 761 11.21 19.63 2.79
CA THR A 761 10.67 18.39 2.20
C THR A 761 11.50 17.87 1.03
N ASP A 762 12.51 18.64 0.57
CA ASP A 762 13.36 18.20 -0.53
C ASP A 762 14.23 17.01 -0.11
N GLY A 763 14.26 15.96 -0.92
CA GLY A 763 14.94 14.71 -0.58
C GLY A 763 14.11 13.71 0.22
N LEU A 764 12.79 13.91 0.38
CA LEU A 764 11.86 12.95 0.97
C LEU A 764 10.95 12.34 -0.11
N THR A 765 10.55 11.07 0.07
CA THR A 765 9.72 10.29 -0.89
C THR A 765 8.24 10.22 -0.55
N ILE A 766 7.84 10.58 0.68
CA ILE A 766 6.43 10.56 1.14
C ILE A 766 5.97 12.00 1.34
N SER A 767 4.66 12.24 1.16
CA SER A 767 3.96 13.50 1.45
C SER A 767 4.59 14.29 2.64
N PRO A 768 4.65 15.64 2.58
CA PRO A 768 5.24 16.54 3.60
C PRO A 768 4.87 16.30 5.08
N LEU A 769 3.88 15.44 5.35
CA LEU A 769 3.33 15.12 6.67
C LEU A 769 3.83 13.78 7.24
N SER A 770 4.83 13.12 6.63
CA SER A 770 5.40 11.87 7.15
C SER A 770 6.14 12.11 8.49
N LEU A 771 5.43 11.84 9.59
CA LEU A 771 5.94 12.00 10.97
C LEU A 771 7.15 11.12 11.26
N GLN A 772 7.29 9.96 10.61
CA GLN A 772 8.42 9.06 10.79
C GLN A 772 9.77 9.72 10.44
N GLN A 773 9.78 10.50 9.35
CA GLN A 773 11.01 11.09 8.80
C GLN A 773 11.36 12.43 9.46
N LEU A 774 10.36 13.15 10.00
CA LEU A 774 10.51 14.54 10.47
C LEU A 774 10.14 14.76 11.93
N GLY A 775 9.35 13.89 12.56
CA GLY A 775 8.81 14.08 13.90
C GLY A 775 9.88 14.36 14.95
N ALA A 776 10.97 13.58 14.95
CA ALA A 776 12.07 13.74 15.90
C ALA A 776 12.75 15.11 15.84
N PHE A 777 12.75 15.80 14.69
CA PHE A 777 13.35 17.14 14.59
C PHE A 777 12.58 18.19 15.40
N HIS A 778 11.26 18.01 15.51
CA HIS A 778 10.34 19.04 16.02
C HIS A 778 9.89 18.81 17.46
N LEU A 779 10.21 17.64 18.02
CA LEU A 779 9.97 17.30 19.41
C LEU A 779 11.11 17.82 20.31
N ASP A 780 10.73 18.35 21.46
CA ASP A 780 11.61 18.78 22.55
C ASP A 780 10.98 18.43 23.91
N GLU A 781 11.61 18.87 25.00
CA GLU A 781 11.13 18.61 26.36
C GLU A 781 9.77 19.24 26.68
N SER A 782 9.30 20.21 25.89
CA SER A 782 7.97 20.81 26.05
C SER A 782 6.86 20.02 25.35
N LEU A 783 7.22 19.16 24.39
CA LEU A 783 6.28 18.35 23.61
C LEU A 783 6.29 16.87 23.99
N CYS A 784 7.39 16.32 24.51
CA CYS A 784 7.43 14.92 24.93
C CYS A 784 8.51 14.64 25.99
N SER A 785 8.34 13.52 26.71
CA SER A 785 9.35 13.05 27.67
C SER A 785 10.59 12.49 26.95
N ARG A 786 11.74 12.47 27.64
CA ARG A 786 12.98 11.93 27.07
C ARG A 786 12.86 10.47 26.59
N PRO A 787 12.20 9.54 27.32
CA PRO A 787 11.97 8.18 26.84
C PRO A 787 11.19 8.11 25.52
N LEU A 788 10.13 8.92 25.38
CA LEU A 788 9.33 8.99 24.15
C LEU A 788 10.15 9.59 22.99
N PHE A 789 10.94 10.63 23.25
CA PHE A 789 11.85 11.20 22.26
C PHE A 789 12.88 10.17 21.75
N ASP A 790 13.47 9.38 22.65
CA ASP A 790 14.42 8.34 22.27
C ASP A 790 13.74 7.19 21.49
N LEU A 791 12.46 6.90 21.77
CA LEU A 791 11.64 5.96 20.99
C LEU A 791 11.38 6.49 19.56
N TRP A 792 11.05 7.78 19.39
CA TRP A 792 10.92 8.41 18.07
C TRP A 792 12.19 8.27 17.24
N LYS A 793 13.37 8.43 17.86
CA LYS A 793 14.65 8.25 17.17
C LYS A 793 14.89 6.81 16.74
N ALA A 794 14.74 5.86 17.67
CA ALA A 794 14.92 4.44 17.35
C ALA A 794 13.98 3.98 16.22
N ASN A 795 12.73 4.46 16.23
CA ASN A 795 11.75 4.13 15.20
C ASN A 795 12.05 4.80 13.84
N GLY A 796 12.49 6.05 13.83
CA GLY A 796 12.90 6.73 12.60
C GLY A 796 14.13 6.08 11.95
N GLU A 797 15.09 5.62 12.76
CA GLU A 797 16.27 4.91 12.28
C GLU A 797 15.91 3.52 11.71
N LEU A 798 15.03 2.76 12.39
CA LEU A 798 14.49 1.50 11.88
C LEU A 798 13.72 1.71 10.56
N GLY A 799 12.85 2.73 10.50
CA GLY A 799 12.07 3.06 9.32
C GLY A 799 12.92 3.26 8.08
N ALA A 800 14.01 4.03 8.19
CA ALA A 800 14.93 4.25 7.09
C ALA A 800 15.60 2.96 6.57
N LEU A 801 15.83 1.96 7.43
CA LEU A 801 16.43 0.69 7.04
C LEU A 801 15.41 -0.25 6.37
N LEU A 802 14.14 -0.23 6.80
CA LEU A 802 13.07 -1.07 6.24
C LEU A 802 12.69 -0.68 4.80
N TRP A 803 12.87 0.58 4.41
CA TRP A 803 12.56 1.09 3.06
C TRP A 803 13.72 1.00 2.06
N TYR A 804 14.70 0.11 2.31
CA TYR A 804 15.76 -0.16 1.35
C TYR A 804 15.16 -0.73 0.05
N PRO A 805 15.46 -0.15 -1.13
CA PRO A 805 15.05 -0.72 -2.41
C PRO A 805 15.96 -1.87 -2.86
N GLU A 806 17.18 -1.92 -2.34
CA GLU A 806 18.19 -2.94 -2.65
C GLU A 806 19.15 -3.12 -1.46
N ILE A 807 19.71 -4.32 -1.33
CA ILE A 807 20.61 -4.74 -0.25
C ILE A 807 21.87 -5.35 -0.87
N CYS A 808 23.01 -4.67 -0.72
CA CYS A 808 24.30 -5.12 -1.25
C CYS A 808 25.01 -6.16 -0.37
N ASP A 809 24.79 -6.13 0.94
CA ASP A 809 25.37 -7.05 1.92
C ASP A 809 24.26 -7.48 2.88
N MET A 810 23.69 -8.67 2.61
CA MET A 810 22.54 -9.18 3.35
C MET A 810 22.88 -9.45 4.82
N ASP A 811 24.03 -10.03 5.12
CA ASP A 811 24.39 -10.37 6.50
C ASP A 811 24.62 -9.12 7.35
N ARG A 812 25.32 -8.12 6.80
CA ARG A 812 25.50 -6.84 7.49
C ARG A 812 24.20 -6.07 7.65
N TYR A 813 23.35 -6.05 6.63
CA TYR A 813 22.03 -5.41 6.69
C TYR A 813 21.18 -6.06 7.79
N LEU A 814 21.12 -7.39 7.84
CA LEU A 814 20.33 -8.12 8.82
C LEU A 814 20.88 -8.00 10.25
N PHE A 815 22.21 -7.85 10.40
CA PHE A 815 22.82 -7.52 11.69
C PHE A 815 22.37 -6.14 12.19
N ASP A 816 22.41 -5.13 11.33
CA ASP A 816 21.94 -3.78 11.67
C ASP A 816 20.44 -3.76 11.97
N LEU A 817 19.65 -4.46 11.16
CA LEU A 817 18.21 -4.57 11.33
C LEU A 817 17.85 -5.20 12.68
N ASP A 818 18.54 -6.26 13.07
CA ASP A 818 18.34 -6.92 14.36
C ASP A 818 18.57 -5.94 15.53
N ILE A 819 19.66 -5.16 15.48
CA ILE A 819 19.95 -4.14 16.50
C ILE A 819 18.84 -3.07 16.54
N LEU A 820 18.39 -2.58 15.38
CA LEU A 820 17.37 -1.54 15.31
C LEU A 820 15.99 -2.00 15.78
N VAL A 821 15.57 -3.22 15.41
CA VAL A 821 14.34 -3.83 15.93
C VAL A 821 14.42 -3.96 17.45
N ASN A 822 15.53 -4.52 17.95
CA ASN A 822 15.78 -4.65 19.37
C ASN A 822 15.75 -3.29 20.09
N ASN A 823 16.34 -2.26 19.50
CA ASN A 823 16.32 -0.91 20.05
C ASN A 823 14.90 -0.34 20.16
N VAL A 824 14.04 -0.53 19.16
CA VAL A 824 12.64 -0.08 19.22
C VAL A 824 11.87 -0.82 20.33
N LEU A 825 12.04 -2.14 20.44
CA LEU A 825 11.37 -2.94 21.48
C LEU A 825 11.85 -2.55 22.88
N ASP A 826 13.15 -2.39 23.07
CA ASP A 826 13.74 -1.98 24.34
C ASP A 826 13.29 -0.56 24.74
N ARG A 827 13.16 0.36 23.77
CA ARG A 827 12.62 1.71 24.02
C ARG A 827 11.13 1.69 24.39
N TRP A 828 10.34 0.83 23.76
CA TRP A 828 8.96 0.59 24.19
C TRP A 828 8.89 0.08 25.61
N ALA A 829 9.77 -0.86 25.99
CA ALA A 829 9.80 -1.41 27.33
C ALA A 829 10.19 -0.37 28.39
N ILE A 830 11.08 0.57 28.05
CA ILE A 830 11.40 1.73 28.91
C ILE A 830 10.18 2.66 29.07
N VAL A 831 9.44 2.93 27.99
CA VAL A 831 8.26 3.82 28.02
C VAL A 831 7.11 3.19 28.81
N ASP A 832 6.77 1.95 28.49
CA ASP A 832 5.77 1.15 29.20
C ASP A 832 5.99 -0.34 28.90
N PRO A 833 6.51 -1.13 29.85
CA PRO A 833 6.83 -2.53 29.63
C PRO A 833 5.60 -3.38 29.29
N ALA A 834 4.39 -2.93 29.64
CA ALA A 834 3.15 -3.63 29.32
C ALA A 834 2.80 -3.55 27.82
N ARG A 835 3.43 -2.65 27.05
CA ARG A 835 3.20 -2.56 25.59
C ARG A 835 3.69 -3.78 24.85
N ILE A 836 4.82 -4.37 25.28
CA ILE A 836 5.33 -5.63 24.74
C ILE A 836 4.31 -6.77 24.91
N LEU A 837 3.53 -6.75 26.00
CA LEU A 837 2.49 -7.76 26.28
C LEU A 837 1.17 -7.52 25.55
N THR A 838 0.87 -6.28 25.15
CA THR A 838 -0.48 -5.89 24.67
C THR A 838 -0.49 -5.52 23.20
N LYS A 839 0.66 -5.17 22.62
CA LYS A 839 0.81 -4.77 21.23
C LYS A 839 1.58 -5.84 20.47
N TYR A 840 0.88 -6.88 20.03
CA TYR A 840 1.52 -7.99 19.32
C TYR A 840 2.24 -7.57 18.02
N LYS A 841 1.86 -6.46 17.36
CA LYS A 841 2.60 -5.90 16.20
C LYS A 841 4.09 -5.68 16.52
N LEU A 842 4.43 -5.40 17.80
CA LEU A 842 5.82 -5.31 18.26
C LEU A 842 6.53 -6.67 18.22
N HIS A 843 5.85 -7.75 18.57
CA HIS A 843 6.40 -9.09 18.44
C HIS A 843 6.51 -9.54 16.97
N VAL A 844 5.51 -9.22 16.13
CA VAL A 844 5.54 -9.52 14.68
C VAL A 844 6.79 -8.92 14.02
N LEU A 845 7.20 -7.72 14.44
CA LEU A 845 8.41 -7.06 13.95
C LEU A 845 9.68 -7.90 14.19
N THR A 846 9.71 -8.82 15.15
CA THR A 846 10.88 -9.69 15.38
C THR A 846 11.10 -10.70 14.24
N HIS A 847 10.08 -10.97 13.40
CA HIS A 847 10.19 -11.86 12.24
C HIS A 847 10.77 -11.18 10.98
N ILE A 848 10.81 -9.83 10.94
CA ILE A 848 11.20 -9.09 9.73
C ILE A 848 12.60 -9.46 9.21
N LYS A 849 13.51 -9.85 10.10
CA LYS A 849 14.86 -10.30 9.75
C LYS A 849 14.84 -11.54 8.87
N GLU A 850 14.00 -12.52 9.23
CA GLU A 850 13.87 -13.76 8.47
C GLU A 850 13.08 -13.52 7.18
N ASP A 851 12.04 -12.68 7.24
CA ASP A 851 11.27 -12.29 6.07
C ASP A 851 12.15 -11.61 5.02
N VAL A 852 13.05 -10.70 5.42
CA VAL A 852 13.96 -10.03 4.46
C VAL A 852 14.98 -10.98 3.86
N ARG A 853 15.54 -11.91 4.65
CA ARG A 853 16.44 -12.94 4.10
C ARG A 853 15.74 -13.79 3.04
N ARG A 854 14.50 -14.20 3.32
CA ARG A 854 13.75 -15.13 2.48
C ARG A 854 13.11 -14.47 1.27
N LEU A 855 12.55 -13.28 1.42
CA LEU A 855 11.70 -12.64 0.41
C LEU A 855 12.34 -11.41 -0.24
N GLY A 856 13.50 -10.95 0.25
CA GLY A 856 14.19 -9.76 -0.22
C GLY A 856 13.80 -8.50 0.57
N PRO A 857 14.17 -7.30 0.09
CA PRO A 857 13.90 -6.06 0.79
C PRO A 857 12.42 -5.87 1.16
N ALA A 858 12.13 -5.32 2.35
CA ALA A 858 10.77 -5.28 2.90
C ALA A 858 9.76 -4.47 2.07
N ILE A 859 10.24 -3.54 1.24
CA ILE A 859 9.41 -2.77 0.32
C ILE A 859 8.69 -3.64 -0.73
N ILE A 860 9.22 -4.83 -1.05
CA ILE A 860 8.64 -5.76 -2.03
C ILE A 860 7.23 -6.20 -1.62
N PHE A 861 7.03 -6.42 -0.31
CA PHE A 861 5.78 -6.91 0.25
C PHE A 861 5.00 -5.83 0.99
N SER A 862 5.23 -4.55 0.66
CA SER A 862 4.42 -3.42 1.13
C SER A 862 3.09 -3.33 0.37
N THR A 863 1.98 -3.05 1.07
CA THR A 863 0.63 -3.03 0.47
C THR A 863 0.09 -1.64 0.07
N GLU A 864 0.92 -0.59 0.08
CA GLU A 864 0.50 0.82 -0.12
C GLU A 864 -0.21 1.10 -1.45
N VAL A 865 0.33 0.61 -2.57
CA VAL A 865 -0.26 0.84 -3.89
C VAL A 865 -1.61 0.14 -4.04
N PHE A 866 -1.82 -0.93 -3.27
CA PHE A 866 -3.05 -1.70 -3.29
C PHE A 866 -4.15 -0.98 -2.51
N GLU A 867 -3.85 -0.41 -1.34
CA GLU A 867 -4.80 0.46 -0.62
C GLU A 867 -5.26 1.65 -1.48
N CYS A 868 -4.33 2.22 -2.27
CA CYS A 868 -4.65 3.28 -3.22
C CYS A 868 -5.65 2.83 -4.30
N TRP A 869 -5.64 1.53 -4.64
CA TRP A 869 -6.53 0.93 -5.64
C TRP A 869 -7.95 0.70 -5.11
N ASN A 870 -8.16 0.66 -3.80
CA ASN A 870 -9.51 0.59 -3.20
C ASN A 870 -10.40 1.79 -3.60
N ALA A 871 -9.81 2.91 -4.02
CA ALA A 871 -10.55 4.03 -4.61
C ALA A 871 -11.16 3.68 -5.98
N VAL A 872 -10.45 2.92 -6.82
CA VAL A 872 -10.93 2.45 -8.14
C VAL A 872 -12.09 1.48 -7.94
N PHE A 873 -11.93 0.52 -7.03
CA PHE A 873 -13.02 -0.38 -6.65
C PHE A 873 -14.27 0.38 -6.17
N ARG A 874 -14.10 1.35 -5.26
CA ARG A 874 -15.22 2.15 -4.73
C ARG A 874 -16.03 2.82 -5.82
N LEU A 875 -15.38 3.41 -6.82
CA LEU A 875 -16.06 4.00 -7.98
C LEU A 875 -16.86 2.96 -8.77
N CYS A 876 -16.38 1.72 -8.88
CA CYS A 876 -17.11 0.63 -9.53
C CYS A 876 -18.34 0.20 -8.72
N SER A 877 -18.19 0.10 -7.39
CA SER A 877 -19.28 -0.26 -6.48
C SER A 877 -20.39 0.79 -6.48
N VAL A 878 -20.06 2.06 -6.30
CA VAL A 878 -21.02 3.18 -6.24
C VAL A 878 -21.84 3.33 -7.53
N LEU A 879 -21.22 3.04 -8.68
CA LEU A 879 -21.87 3.17 -10.00
C LEU A 879 -22.47 1.84 -10.50
N SER A 880 -22.59 0.83 -9.65
CA SER A 880 -23.26 -0.44 -9.98
C SER A 880 -24.77 -0.35 -9.71
N ASN A 881 -25.55 -1.27 -10.28
CA ASN A 881 -26.98 -1.38 -9.99
C ASN A 881 -27.28 -2.03 -8.62
N HIS A 882 -26.24 -2.49 -7.91
CA HIS A 882 -26.29 -3.19 -6.62
C HIS A 882 -27.09 -4.51 -6.57
N GLN A 883 -27.56 -5.06 -7.70
CA GLN A 883 -28.28 -6.33 -7.76
C GLN A 883 -27.36 -7.54 -7.66
N ALA A 884 -26.22 -7.50 -8.38
CA ALA A 884 -25.18 -8.51 -8.32
C ALA A 884 -23.78 -7.85 -8.23
N PRO A 885 -23.46 -7.20 -7.09
CA PRO A 885 -22.24 -6.39 -6.98
C PRO A 885 -20.96 -7.13 -7.37
N SER A 886 -20.81 -8.39 -6.94
CA SER A 886 -19.66 -9.22 -7.27
C SER A 886 -19.49 -9.42 -8.79
N HIS A 887 -20.57 -9.74 -9.50
CA HIS A 887 -20.58 -9.91 -10.95
C HIS A 887 -20.26 -8.59 -11.65
N ASP A 888 -21.04 -7.55 -11.35
CA ASP A 888 -21.01 -6.30 -12.11
C ASP A 888 -19.67 -5.59 -11.97
N ILE A 889 -19.06 -5.64 -10.78
CA ILE A 889 -17.72 -5.10 -10.51
C ILE A 889 -16.64 -5.95 -11.20
N ALA A 890 -16.72 -7.28 -11.14
CA ALA A 890 -15.74 -8.15 -11.81
C ALA A 890 -15.73 -7.96 -13.33
N VAL A 891 -16.90 -7.92 -13.96
CA VAL A 891 -17.11 -7.72 -15.41
C VAL A 891 -16.60 -6.36 -15.87
N THR A 892 -16.84 -5.38 -15.02
CA THR A 892 -16.37 -4.01 -15.16
C THR A 892 -14.83 -3.93 -15.14
N LEU A 893 -14.19 -4.51 -14.13
CA LEU A 893 -12.75 -4.43 -13.96
C LEU A 893 -12.04 -5.26 -15.04
N ALA A 894 -12.65 -6.37 -15.48
CA ALA A 894 -12.22 -7.08 -16.68
C ALA A 894 -12.28 -6.20 -17.94
N GLY A 895 -13.26 -5.30 -18.04
CA GLY A 895 -13.35 -4.30 -19.11
C GLY A 895 -12.17 -3.33 -19.11
N MET A 896 -11.78 -2.83 -17.93
CA MET A 896 -10.61 -1.96 -17.75
C MET A 896 -9.31 -2.68 -18.09
N GLU A 897 -9.16 -3.93 -17.64
CA GLU A 897 -8.00 -4.78 -17.96
C GLU A 897 -7.87 -5.03 -19.46
N ARG A 898 -8.99 -5.34 -20.13
CA ARG A 898 -9.06 -5.47 -21.59
C ARG A 898 -8.64 -4.18 -22.29
N PHE A 899 -9.18 -3.03 -21.87
CA PHE A 899 -8.86 -1.75 -22.49
C PHE A 899 -7.37 -1.46 -22.35
N LYS A 900 -6.83 -1.61 -21.12
CA LYS A 900 -5.41 -1.49 -20.80
C LYS A 900 -4.53 -2.36 -21.70
N HIS A 901 -4.91 -3.63 -21.90
CA HIS A 901 -4.20 -4.57 -22.77
C HIS A 901 -4.19 -4.13 -24.24
N GLN A 902 -5.35 -3.75 -24.78
CA GLN A 902 -5.48 -3.32 -26.18
C GLN A 902 -4.70 -2.04 -26.48
N VAL A 903 -4.82 -1.00 -25.64
CA VAL A 903 -4.16 0.29 -25.89
C VAL A 903 -2.65 0.23 -25.73
N SER A 904 -2.15 -0.65 -24.88
CA SER A 904 -0.71 -0.95 -24.76
C SER A 904 -0.19 -1.87 -25.88
N GLY A 905 -1.05 -2.30 -26.82
CA GLY A 905 -0.64 -3.08 -27.98
C GLY A 905 -0.43 -4.56 -27.69
N GLY A 906 -1.09 -5.07 -26.66
CA GLY A 906 -1.14 -6.50 -26.36
C GLY A 906 -1.85 -7.30 -27.45
N TRP A 907 -1.48 -8.58 -27.52
CA TRP A 907 -2.01 -9.54 -28.49
C TRP A 907 -3.13 -10.38 -27.87
N TRP A 908 -4.09 -10.81 -28.68
CA TRP A 908 -5.13 -11.76 -28.28
C TRP A 908 -5.50 -12.66 -29.46
N LYS A 909 -6.16 -13.78 -29.18
CA LYS A 909 -6.50 -14.78 -30.20
C LYS A 909 -7.82 -14.39 -30.87
N SER A 910 -7.82 -14.27 -32.21
CA SER A 910 -9.01 -14.04 -33.01
C SER A 910 -9.93 -15.26 -33.02
N GLY A 911 -11.18 -15.09 -33.44
CA GLY A 911 -12.10 -16.23 -33.66
C GLY A 911 -11.59 -17.25 -34.67
N GLY A 912 -10.72 -16.84 -35.60
CA GLY A 912 -10.04 -17.71 -36.56
C GLY A 912 -8.79 -18.42 -36.02
N GLY A 913 -8.44 -18.21 -34.74
CA GLY A 913 -7.31 -18.86 -34.07
C GLY A 913 -5.94 -18.18 -34.29
N THR A 914 -5.89 -17.07 -35.02
CA THR A 914 -4.67 -16.27 -35.23
C THR A 914 -4.50 -15.22 -34.14
N TYR A 915 -3.25 -14.93 -33.77
CA TYR A 915 -2.99 -13.84 -32.82
C TYR A 915 -3.00 -12.50 -33.53
N ILE A 916 -3.83 -11.59 -33.03
CA ILE A 916 -4.03 -10.24 -33.55
C ILE A 916 -3.79 -9.20 -32.44
N ARG A 917 -3.67 -7.93 -32.81
CA ARG A 917 -3.50 -6.82 -31.88
C ARG A 917 -4.18 -5.55 -32.40
N ALA A 918 -4.32 -4.55 -31.54
CA ALA A 918 -4.97 -3.30 -31.91
C ALA A 918 -4.27 -2.57 -33.07
N GLY A 919 -5.08 -1.86 -33.86
CA GLY A 919 -4.67 -1.04 -34.99
C GLY A 919 -3.64 0.03 -34.63
N LYS A 920 -3.00 0.60 -35.66
CA LYS A 920 -1.87 1.52 -35.49
C LYS A 920 -2.24 2.78 -34.70
N TYR A 921 -3.44 3.34 -34.89
CA TYR A 921 -3.82 4.58 -34.20
C TYR A 921 -4.11 4.38 -32.72
N VAL A 922 -4.72 3.26 -32.33
CA VAL A 922 -4.95 2.90 -30.91
C VAL A 922 -3.61 2.82 -30.16
N ARG A 923 -2.65 2.05 -30.70
CA ARG A 923 -1.31 1.90 -30.10
C ARG A 923 -0.51 3.20 -30.08
N THR A 924 -0.57 3.96 -31.18
CA THR A 924 0.13 5.25 -31.27
C THR A 924 -0.44 6.26 -30.27
N PHE A 925 -1.76 6.25 -30.04
CA PHE A 925 -2.41 7.13 -29.08
C PHE A 925 -1.87 6.92 -27.67
N PHE A 926 -1.81 5.67 -27.19
CA PHE A 926 -1.23 5.37 -25.87
C PHE A 926 0.24 5.76 -25.78
N SER A 927 1.05 5.43 -26.79
CA SER A 927 2.50 5.73 -26.77
C SER A 927 2.83 7.23 -26.72
N ARG A 928 1.99 8.08 -27.32
CA ARG A 928 2.19 9.54 -27.40
C ARG A 928 1.47 10.31 -26.28
N ASN A 929 0.36 9.79 -25.77
CA ASN A 929 -0.47 10.49 -24.80
C ASN A 929 -0.03 10.20 -23.36
N LYS A 930 0.81 11.08 -22.80
CA LYS A 930 1.26 10.99 -21.40
C LYS A 930 0.11 11.11 -20.38
N GLN A 931 -0.99 11.79 -20.72
CA GLN A 931 -2.14 11.89 -19.82
C GLN A 931 -2.87 10.55 -19.70
N LEU A 932 -3.03 9.83 -20.81
CA LEU A 932 -3.60 8.47 -20.78
C LEU A 932 -2.70 7.52 -19.98
N GLN A 933 -1.39 7.53 -20.22
CA GLN A 933 -0.44 6.71 -19.44
C GLN A 933 -0.58 6.97 -17.94
N ARG A 934 -0.56 8.25 -17.53
CA ARG A 934 -0.75 8.64 -16.12
C ARG A 934 -2.10 8.18 -15.55
N ARG A 935 -3.18 8.31 -16.31
CA ARG A 935 -4.54 7.91 -15.87
C ARG A 935 -4.72 6.40 -15.76
N LEU A 936 -3.95 5.61 -16.52
CA LEU A 936 -3.87 4.16 -16.36
C LEU A 936 -2.80 3.73 -15.34
N GLY A 937 -2.21 4.68 -14.61
CA GLY A 937 -1.18 4.40 -13.62
C GLY A 937 0.15 3.90 -14.20
N TRP A 938 0.43 4.15 -15.48
CA TRP A 938 1.67 3.74 -16.15
C TRP A 938 2.69 4.88 -16.21
N MET A 939 3.94 4.56 -15.92
CA MET A 939 5.09 5.46 -16.10
C MET A 939 6.30 4.74 -16.71
N ASP A 940 6.81 5.31 -17.80
CA ASP A 940 8.05 4.88 -18.43
C ASP A 940 9.27 5.56 -17.77
N THR A 941 9.88 4.89 -16.80
CA THR A 941 11.11 5.33 -16.12
C THR A 941 12.38 5.12 -16.94
N THR A 942 12.34 4.28 -18.00
CA THR A 942 13.53 3.89 -18.77
C THR A 942 14.15 5.04 -19.58
N LYS A 943 13.45 6.18 -19.69
CA LYS A 943 13.87 7.38 -20.41
C LYS A 943 14.59 8.42 -19.54
N ILE A 944 14.69 8.21 -18.24
CA ILE A 944 15.39 9.12 -17.34
C ILE A 944 16.89 8.86 -17.44
N LYS A 945 17.61 9.73 -18.16
CA LYS A 945 19.06 9.63 -18.31
C LYS A 945 19.76 10.49 -17.24
N PRO A 946 20.59 9.91 -16.37
CA PRO A 946 21.45 10.66 -15.45
C PRO A 946 22.26 11.75 -16.15
N GLY A 947 22.50 12.87 -15.46
CA GLY A 947 23.21 14.03 -15.99
C GLY A 947 22.38 14.91 -16.94
N THR A 948 21.15 14.52 -17.28
CA THR A 948 20.28 15.34 -18.12
C THR A 948 19.84 16.60 -17.36
N VAL A 949 19.98 17.76 -18.00
CA VAL A 949 19.46 19.04 -17.49
C VAL A 949 18.26 19.50 -18.31
N LYS A 950 17.31 20.18 -17.66
CA LYS A 950 16.16 20.81 -18.32
C LYS A 950 16.26 22.32 -18.18
N LEU A 951 16.23 23.04 -19.29
CA LEU A 951 16.20 24.50 -19.32
C LEU A 951 14.84 25.01 -18.81
N LYS A 952 14.83 26.21 -18.21
CA LYS A 952 13.57 26.91 -17.92
C LYS A 952 12.82 27.21 -19.23
N ALA A 953 11.49 27.35 -19.16
CA ALA A 953 10.68 27.74 -20.32
C ALA A 953 11.20 29.06 -20.93
N LYS A 954 11.07 29.24 -22.26
CA LYS A 954 11.58 30.44 -22.97
C LYS A 954 11.15 31.75 -22.32
N SER A 955 9.93 31.83 -21.79
CA SER A 955 9.38 33.01 -21.09
C SER A 955 10.03 33.32 -19.73
N ARG A 956 10.75 32.36 -19.13
CA ARG A 956 11.41 32.46 -17.81
C ARG A 956 12.93 32.25 -17.89
N THR A 957 13.47 32.15 -19.10
CA THR A 957 14.91 31.92 -19.32
C THR A 957 15.63 33.25 -19.21
N SER A 958 16.43 33.43 -18.16
CA SER A 958 17.40 34.51 -18.06
C SER A 958 18.76 33.99 -18.51
N THR A 959 19.39 34.73 -19.42
CA THR A 959 20.78 34.53 -19.80
C THR A 959 21.63 35.60 -19.12
N SER A 960 22.77 35.19 -18.60
CA SER A 960 23.71 36.09 -17.92
C SER A 960 25.14 35.66 -18.22
N CYS A 961 26.10 36.57 -18.04
CA CYS A 961 27.50 36.18 -18.09
C CYS A 961 27.86 35.29 -16.88
N TRP A 962 29.01 34.63 -16.94
CA TRP A 962 29.46 33.71 -15.88
C TRP A 962 29.47 34.37 -14.49
N LYS A 963 30.05 35.57 -14.41
CA LYS A 963 30.18 36.34 -13.17
C LYS A 963 28.83 36.74 -12.57
N GLU A 964 27.91 37.24 -13.39
CA GLU A 964 26.54 37.57 -12.97
C GLU A 964 25.74 36.36 -12.51
N SER A 965 25.97 35.20 -13.13
CA SER A 965 25.25 33.96 -12.81
C SER A 965 25.60 33.41 -11.43
N LEU A 966 26.83 33.64 -10.97
CA LEU A 966 27.35 33.19 -9.67
C LEU A 966 27.11 34.19 -8.52
N ALA A 967 26.85 35.46 -8.85
CA ALA A 967 26.58 36.52 -7.87
C ALA A 967 27.63 36.56 -6.73
N HIS A 968 27.20 36.45 -5.47
CA HIS A 968 28.07 36.54 -4.29
C HIS A 968 29.03 35.36 -4.11
N LEU A 969 28.83 34.25 -4.82
CA LEU A 969 29.73 33.09 -4.78
C LEU A 969 30.84 33.16 -5.83
N TRP A 970 30.89 34.20 -6.67
CA TRP A 970 31.97 34.36 -7.65
C TRP A 970 33.31 34.63 -6.95
N THR A 971 34.35 33.89 -7.34
CA THR A 971 35.75 34.13 -6.99
C THR A 971 36.63 33.87 -8.21
N ALA A 972 37.84 34.44 -8.25
CA ALA A 972 38.78 34.22 -9.35
C ALA A 972 39.18 32.74 -9.53
N ALA A 973 39.08 31.94 -8.46
CA ALA A 973 39.33 30.50 -8.50
C ALA A 973 38.20 29.68 -9.17
N LEU A 974 37.03 30.28 -9.38
CA LEU A 974 35.85 29.68 -10.01
C LEU A 974 35.67 30.14 -11.46
N ASP A 975 36.63 30.87 -12.02
CA ASP A 975 36.62 31.18 -13.45
C ASP A 975 36.98 29.91 -14.22
N VAL A 976 35.97 29.36 -14.89
CA VAL A 976 36.16 28.35 -15.92
C VAL A 976 36.79 29.07 -17.11
N HIS A 977 37.76 28.47 -17.80
CA HIS A 977 38.33 28.99 -19.07
C HIS A 977 37.27 29.01 -20.19
N THR A 978 36.23 29.83 -20.04
CA THR A 978 35.17 30.06 -21.02
C THR A 978 35.62 31.14 -21.98
N ALA A 979 35.28 31.00 -23.27
CA ALA A 979 35.54 32.06 -24.24
C ALA A 979 34.86 33.37 -23.81
N ASP A 980 35.56 34.50 -23.96
CA ASP A 980 35.02 35.82 -23.62
C ASP A 980 33.66 36.05 -24.30
N GLY A 981 32.62 36.33 -23.49
CA GLY A 981 31.27 36.61 -23.97
C GLY A 981 30.29 35.41 -24.02
N GLN A 982 30.68 34.22 -23.53
CA GLN A 982 29.77 33.06 -23.48
C GLN A 982 28.60 33.27 -22.50
N LEU A 983 27.37 33.24 -23.01
CA LEU A 983 26.14 33.38 -22.22
C LEU A 983 25.69 32.05 -21.63
N TRP A 984 25.26 32.08 -20.37
CA TRP A 984 24.76 30.93 -19.61
C TRP A 984 23.28 31.08 -19.30
N SER A 985 22.51 30.01 -19.56
CA SER A 985 21.10 29.92 -19.24
C SER A 985 20.89 29.16 -17.94
N LYS A 986 20.00 29.67 -17.08
CA LYS A 986 19.58 28.95 -15.87
C LYS A 986 18.70 27.74 -16.21
N CYS A 987 19.05 26.60 -15.66
CA CYS A 987 18.24 25.38 -15.76
C CYS A 987 17.17 25.34 -14.67
N GLU A 988 16.11 24.57 -14.92
CA GLU A 988 15.03 24.29 -13.97
C GLU A 988 15.44 23.17 -13.02
N ARG A 989 16.03 22.09 -13.55
CA ARG A 989 16.37 20.87 -12.82
C ARG A 989 17.45 20.05 -13.54
N LEU A 990 18.12 19.18 -12.80
CA LEU A 990 18.99 18.12 -13.30
C LEU A 990 18.53 16.75 -12.77
N ILE A 991 19.00 15.69 -13.42
CA ILE A 991 18.78 14.31 -13.00
C ILE A 991 20.09 13.73 -12.43
N SER A 992 20.09 13.26 -11.19
CA SER A 992 21.25 12.61 -10.56
C SER A 992 21.52 11.20 -11.10
N HIS A 993 22.61 10.56 -10.67
CA HIS A 993 22.94 9.16 -10.97
C HIS A 993 21.88 8.18 -10.45
N SER A 994 21.37 8.39 -9.24
CA SER A 994 20.22 7.69 -8.66
C SER A 994 18.87 8.00 -9.33
N GLN A 995 18.86 8.81 -10.39
CA GLN A 995 17.67 9.26 -11.13
C GLN A 995 16.77 10.25 -10.37
N ASP A 996 17.31 10.91 -9.35
CA ASP A 996 16.57 11.93 -8.60
C ASP A 996 16.49 13.23 -9.38
N VAL A 997 15.33 13.89 -9.28
CA VAL A 997 15.18 15.25 -9.75
C VAL A 997 15.77 16.21 -8.72
N CYS A 998 16.87 16.87 -9.09
CA CYS A 998 17.56 17.86 -8.26
C CYS A 998 17.33 19.27 -8.83
N LYS A 999 17.07 20.23 -7.93
CA LYS A 999 16.81 21.65 -8.26
C LYS A 999 17.79 22.54 -7.50
N GLU A 1000 17.80 23.84 -7.82
CA GLU A 1000 18.52 24.81 -7.00
C GLU A 1000 18.01 24.73 -5.54
N GLY A 1001 18.94 24.66 -4.58
CA GLY A 1001 18.67 24.44 -3.16
C GLY A 1001 18.69 22.96 -2.74
N SER A 1002 18.71 22.00 -3.66
CA SER A 1002 18.75 20.58 -3.31
C SER A 1002 20.07 20.17 -2.66
N TRP A 1003 19.98 19.35 -1.62
CA TRP A 1003 21.14 18.70 -0.99
C TRP A 1003 21.51 17.43 -1.74
N VAL A 1004 22.79 17.28 -2.08
CA VAL A 1004 23.27 16.16 -2.90
C VAL A 1004 24.63 15.66 -2.43
N PHE A 1005 24.88 14.36 -2.62
CA PHE A 1005 26.23 13.83 -2.70
C PHE A 1005 26.73 13.89 -4.15
N PHE A 1006 28.00 14.24 -4.33
CA PHE A 1006 28.62 14.40 -5.64
C PHE A 1006 30.07 13.91 -5.63
N SER A 1007 30.56 13.43 -6.77
CA SER A 1007 31.96 13.03 -6.94
C SER A 1007 32.82 14.20 -7.44
N VAL A 1008 34.05 14.26 -6.93
CA VAL A 1008 35.10 15.18 -7.41
C VAL A 1008 36.16 14.35 -8.12
N VAL A 1009 36.44 14.71 -9.38
CA VAL A 1009 37.53 14.12 -10.17
C VAL A 1009 38.74 15.04 -10.03
N ASP A 1010 39.86 14.51 -9.53
CA ASP A 1010 41.10 15.26 -9.37
C ASP A 1010 41.70 15.55 -10.76
N ASN A 1011 41.73 16.83 -11.18
CA ASN A 1011 42.23 17.23 -12.50
C ASN A 1011 43.77 17.09 -12.63
N ASP A 1012 44.49 16.85 -11.53
CA ASP A 1012 45.96 16.79 -11.49
C ASP A 1012 46.58 15.42 -11.88
N LYS A 1013 45.78 14.38 -12.16
CA LYS A 1013 46.28 13.05 -12.59
C LYS A 1013 46.00 12.71 -14.05
N SER A 1014 45.89 13.71 -14.92
CA SER A 1014 45.64 13.52 -16.36
C SER A 1014 46.90 13.16 -17.20
N MET A 1015 47.78 12.31 -16.67
CA MET A 1015 48.76 11.55 -17.46
C MET A 1015 49.13 10.24 -16.75
N GLY A 1016 48.41 9.16 -17.04
CA GLY A 1016 48.76 7.81 -16.59
C GLY A 1016 47.70 6.79 -17.03
N ASN A 1017 48.15 5.72 -17.70
CA ASN A 1017 47.31 4.71 -18.36
C ASN A 1017 46.22 4.11 -17.46
N GLY A 1018 45.05 3.90 -18.07
CA GLY A 1018 43.84 3.44 -17.42
C GLY A 1018 43.96 2.04 -16.81
N ASN A 1019 43.61 1.98 -15.53
CA ASN A 1019 42.87 0.90 -14.91
C ASN A 1019 41.68 1.54 -14.17
N ALA A 1020 40.47 1.12 -14.49
CA ALA A 1020 39.21 1.71 -14.03
C ALA A 1020 38.83 1.31 -12.59
N THR A 1021 39.67 1.67 -11.61
CA THR A 1021 39.37 1.48 -10.17
C THR A 1021 39.71 2.71 -9.30
N ASP A 1022 39.85 3.89 -9.89
CA ASP A 1022 40.06 5.14 -9.13
C ASP A 1022 38.69 5.77 -8.77
N SER A 1023 38.14 5.40 -7.62
CA SER A 1023 36.96 6.03 -7.02
C SER A 1023 37.31 7.46 -6.57
N GLY A 1024 36.84 8.46 -7.31
CA GLY A 1024 36.96 9.88 -6.92
C GLY A 1024 36.36 10.17 -5.54
N MET A 1025 36.85 11.21 -4.87
CA MET A 1025 36.37 11.60 -3.54
C MET A 1025 34.89 12.01 -3.61
N VAL A 1026 34.04 11.42 -2.76
CA VAL A 1026 32.62 11.74 -2.66
C VAL A 1026 32.41 12.78 -1.57
N LEU A 1027 31.75 13.89 -1.91
CA LEU A 1027 31.47 15.02 -1.03
C LEU A 1027 29.97 15.30 -0.93
N VAL A 1028 29.56 16.06 0.09
CA VAL A 1028 28.18 16.53 0.25
C VAL A 1028 28.10 18.04 0.08
N GLY A 1029 27.01 18.51 -0.53
CA GLY A 1029 26.80 19.94 -0.71
C GLY A 1029 25.38 20.30 -1.09
N ARG A 1030 25.14 21.60 -1.23
CA ARG A 1030 23.87 22.17 -1.66
C ARG A 1030 24.02 22.80 -3.03
N ILE A 1031 23.14 22.45 -3.97
CA ILE A 1031 23.15 23.01 -5.32
C ILE A 1031 22.81 24.49 -5.23
N PHE A 1032 23.73 25.37 -5.63
CA PHE A 1032 23.47 26.80 -5.71
C PHE A 1032 22.83 27.18 -7.04
N ARG A 1033 23.40 26.68 -8.15
CA ARG A 1033 22.95 26.97 -9.53
C ARG A 1033 23.18 25.78 -10.45
N ILE A 1034 22.29 25.66 -11.44
CA ILE A 1034 22.42 24.73 -12.56
C ILE A 1034 22.44 25.56 -13.84
N LEU A 1035 23.56 25.53 -14.57
CA LEU A 1035 23.80 26.40 -15.71
C LEU A 1035 24.09 25.59 -16.96
N ALA A 1036 23.61 26.08 -18.10
CA ALA A 1036 23.84 25.47 -19.40
C ALA A 1036 24.25 26.54 -20.42
N SER A 1037 25.30 26.26 -21.19
CA SER A 1037 25.75 27.11 -22.27
C SER A 1037 25.18 26.62 -23.60
N GLY A 1038 24.54 27.53 -24.35
CA GLY A 1038 24.09 27.39 -25.75
C GLY A 1038 23.32 26.12 -26.14
N CYS A 1039 22.16 26.23 -26.77
CA CYS A 1039 21.45 25.06 -27.31
C CYS A 1039 21.87 24.73 -28.75
N ASP A 1040 21.97 23.44 -29.07
CA ASP A 1040 22.02 22.97 -30.46
C ASP A 1040 20.63 23.06 -31.13
N SER A 1041 20.55 22.81 -32.44
CA SER A 1041 19.30 22.85 -33.24
C SER A 1041 18.18 21.94 -32.69
N ALA A 1042 18.52 20.97 -31.83
CA ALA A 1042 17.61 20.04 -31.16
C ALA A 1042 17.20 20.49 -29.74
N GLY A 1043 17.66 21.65 -29.25
CA GLY A 1043 17.35 22.17 -27.91
C GLY A 1043 18.14 21.53 -26.76
N VAL A 1044 19.18 20.73 -27.06
CA VAL A 1044 20.09 20.14 -26.08
C VAL A 1044 21.24 21.11 -25.80
N PRO A 1045 21.61 21.37 -24.53
CA PRO A 1045 22.69 22.30 -24.20
C PRO A 1045 24.10 21.73 -24.50
N LYS A 1046 24.98 22.53 -25.12
CA LYS A 1046 26.35 22.15 -25.54
C LYS A 1046 27.28 21.82 -24.38
N ALA A 1047 27.13 22.53 -23.26
CA ALA A 1047 27.87 22.27 -22.03
C ALA A 1047 26.99 22.65 -20.83
N SER A 1048 26.94 21.79 -19.81
CA SER A 1048 26.16 22.03 -18.59
C SER A 1048 27.06 21.89 -17.37
N VAL A 1049 26.87 22.77 -16.39
CA VAL A 1049 27.67 22.82 -15.16
C VAL A 1049 26.77 23.03 -13.95
N VAL A 1050 27.18 22.43 -12.84
CA VAL A 1050 26.49 22.51 -11.54
C VAL A 1050 27.42 23.16 -10.56
N VAL A 1051 26.94 24.21 -9.90
CA VAL A 1051 27.67 24.97 -8.88
C VAL A 1051 27.14 24.52 -7.52
N ILE A 1052 28.02 23.96 -6.69
CA ILE A 1052 27.65 23.32 -5.42
C ILE A 1052 28.40 24.00 -4.27
N GLU A 1053 27.65 24.45 -3.25
CA GLU A 1053 28.19 24.89 -1.97
C GLU A 1053 28.57 23.65 -1.15
N HIS A 1054 29.86 23.51 -0.79
CA HIS A 1054 30.33 22.33 -0.08
C HIS A 1054 30.15 22.44 1.43
N PHE A 1055 29.73 21.34 2.03
CA PHE A 1055 29.58 21.18 3.48
C PHE A 1055 30.46 20.04 3.97
N ASN A 1056 31.17 20.27 5.07
CA ASN A 1056 31.94 19.22 5.74
C ASN A 1056 30.99 18.38 6.61
N VAL A 1057 31.16 17.05 6.55
CA VAL A 1057 30.54 16.12 7.49
C VAL A 1057 31.40 16.07 8.75
N SER A 1058 30.81 16.30 9.91
CA SER A 1058 31.46 16.17 11.22
C SER A 1058 31.92 14.73 11.50
N GLU A 1059 33.04 14.56 12.20
CA GLU A 1059 33.52 13.24 12.67
C GLU A 1059 32.62 12.62 13.75
N HIS A 1060 31.76 13.44 14.37
CA HIS A 1060 30.83 13.03 15.40
C HIS A 1060 29.38 13.38 15.02
N ASN A 1061 28.47 12.49 15.40
CA ASN A 1061 27.03 12.71 15.28
C ASN A 1061 26.53 13.76 16.29
N ASP A 1062 25.41 14.39 15.97
CA ASP A 1062 24.68 15.28 16.86
C ASP A 1062 24.28 14.56 18.16
N PRO A 1063 24.55 15.12 19.35
CA PRO A 1063 24.28 14.46 20.62
C PRO A 1063 22.77 14.30 20.93
N ARG A 1064 21.90 15.09 20.30
CA ARG A 1064 20.45 15.02 20.52
C ARG A 1064 19.83 13.94 19.63
N LEU A 1065 20.11 14.00 18.32
CA LEU A 1065 19.48 13.17 17.30
C LEU A 1065 20.30 11.93 16.90
N ASN A 1066 21.57 11.85 17.26
CA ASN A 1066 22.52 10.83 16.78
C ASN A 1066 22.60 10.78 15.24
N MET A 1067 22.69 11.95 14.60
CA MET A 1067 22.75 12.08 13.14
C MET A 1067 23.98 12.90 12.71
N PRO A 1068 24.54 12.69 11.51
CA PRO A 1068 25.69 13.44 11.02
C PRO A 1068 25.40 14.95 10.91
N ILE A 1069 26.34 15.77 11.37
CA ILE A 1069 26.26 17.23 11.30
C ILE A 1069 26.96 17.71 10.03
N LEU A 1070 26.31 18.61 9.30
CA LEU A 1070 26.84 19.31 8.14
C LEU A 1070 27.19 20.75 8.52
N THR A 1071 28.43 21.16 8.25
CA THR A 1071 28.91 22.54 8.50
C THR A 1071 29.43 23.17 7.23
N GLN A 1072 29.13 24.44 7.02
CA GLN A 1072 29.54 25.16 5.81
C GLN A 1072 31.07 25.25 5.72
N SER A 1073 31.66 24.80 4.61
CA SER A 1073 33.12 24.78 4.42
C SER A 1073 33.69 26.05 3.77
N LEU A 1074 32.81 26.95 3.31
CA LEU A 1074 33.11 28.12 2.46
C LEU A 1074 33.75 27.78 1.09
N LYS A 1075 33.90 26.50 0.75
CA LYS A 1075 34.36 26.04 -0.56
C LYS A 1075 33.16 25.85 -1.50
N THR A 1076 33.39 26.16 -2.77
CA THR A 1076 32.42 25.95 -3.86
C THR A 1076 33.06 25.07 -4.91
N PHE A 1077 32.31 24.11 -5.43
CA PHE A 1077 32.75 23.23 -6.50
C PHE A 1077 31.93 23.47 -7.76
N ILE A 1078 32.60 23.37 -8.91
CA ILE A 1078 31.97 23.34 -10.23
C ILE A 1078 32.16 21.94 -10.75
N THR A 1079 31.05 21.25 -11.00
CA THR A 1079 31.08 19.87 -11.48
C THR A 1079 30.15 19.66 -12.66
N LYS A 1080 30.32 18.54 -13.36
CA LYS A 1080 29.40 18.13 -14.42
C LYS A 1080 28.13 17.55 -13.82
N PRO A 1081 26.97 17.68 -14.49
CA PRO A 1081 25.73 17.06 -14.03
C PRO A 1081 25.85 15.55 -13.77
N GLU A 1082 26.68 14.83 -14.53
CA GLU A 1082 26.92 13.38 -14.34
C GLU A 1082 27.58 13.04 -13.00
N CYS A 1083 28.29 13.98 -12.37
CA CYS A 1083 28.97 13.77 -11.10
C CYS A 1083 28.04 13.92 -9.89
N VAL A 1084 26.79 14.36 -10.08
CA VAL A 1084 25.79 14.42 -9.00
C VAL A 1084 25.24 13.01 -8.78
N LEU A 1085 25.57 12.40 -7.64
CA LEU A 1085 25.29 11.00 -7.37
C LEU A 1085 23.83 10.80 -6.96
N PHE A 1086 23.41 11.39 -5.84
CA PHE A 1086 22.06 11.23 -5.32
C PHE A 1086 21.62 12.38 -4.42
N LYS A 1087 20.30 12.55 -4.29
CA LYS A 1087 19.67 13.60 -3.48
C LYS A 1087 19.47 13.13 -2.04
N VAL A 1088 19.60 14.05 -1.08
CA VAL A 1088 19.40 13.77 0.36
C VAL A 1088 18.55 14.85 1.02
N ASN A 1089 18.04 14.54 2.22
CA ASN A 1089 17.34 15.51 3.06
C ASN A 1089 18.26 16.00 4.19
N ALA A 1090 18.33 17.31 4.37
CA ALA A 1090 19.00 17.92 5.52
C ALA A 1090 18.08 18.98 6.14
N GLN A 1091 18.01 18.98 7.47
CA GLN A 1091 17.22 19.93 8.24
C GLN A 1091 18.13 20.95 8.93
N HIS A 1092 17.60 22.16 9.13
CA HIS A 1092 18.28 23.17 9.92
C HIS A 1092 18.33 22.75 11.40
N ASP A 1093 19.42 23.06 12.09
CA ASP A 1093 19.57 22.80 13.53
C ASP A 1093 18.82 23.84 14.39
N CYS A 1094 17.49 23.85 14.26
CA CYS A 1094 16.62 24.77 15.00
C CYS A 1094 16.75 24.64 16.52
N ALA A 1095 17.08 23.44 17.02
CA ALA A 1095 17.18 23.15 18.44
C ALA A 1095 18.38 23.86 19.08
N THR A 1096 19.55 23.80 18.44
CA THR A 1096 20.75 24.50 18.92
C THR A 1096 20.58 26.02 18.83
N PHE A 1097 20.03 26.52 17.72
CA PHE A 1097 19.89 27.97 17.50
C PHE A 1097 18.62 28.59 18.10
N LYS A 1098 17.71 27.79 18.66
CA LYS A 1098 16.43 28.23 19.24
C LYS A 1098 15.62 29.14 18.30
N CYS A 1099 15.43 28.68 17.07
CA CYS A 1099 14.66 29.42 16.05
C CYS A 1099 13.20 29.61 16.49
N SER A 1100 12.63 30.79 16.26
CA SER A 1100 11.29 31.15 16.72
C SER A 1100 10.26 31.18 15.58
N ALA A 1101 9.01 30.85 15.93
CA ALA A 1101 7.88 30.96 15.02
C ALA A 1101 7.50 32.43 14.83
N ARG A 1102 7.27 32.84 13.58
CA ARG A 1102 6.82 34.19 13.21
C ARG A 1102 5.71 34.08 12.17
N LEU A 1103 4.78 35.02 12.22
CA LEU A 1103 3.75 35.18 11.21
C LEU A 1103 4.37 35.71 9.91
N VAL A 1104 4.27 34.91 8.85
CA VAL A 1104 4.72 35.24 7.49
C VAL A 1104 3.49 35.30 6.58
N PRO A 1105 3.37 36.29 5.68
CA PRO A 1105 2.28 36.34 4.71
C PRO A 1105 2.30 35.12 3.80
N VAL A 1106 1.13 34.48 3.68
CA VAL A 1106 0.92 33.31 2.81
C VAL A 1106 0.88 33.80 1.36
N THR A 1107 1.66 33.18 0.50
CA THR A 1107 1.52 33.34 -0.95
C THR A 1107 0.48 32.36 -1.47
N GLN A 1108 -0.62 32.86 -2.05
CA GLN A 1108 -1.55 32.04 -2.83
C GLN A 1108 -1.35 32.36 -4.31
N GLY A 1109 -0.94 31.35 -5.09
CA GLY A 1109 -0.47 31.59 -6.45
C GLY A 1109 0.79 32.48 -6.46
N ARG A 1110 0.70 33.66 -7.07
CA ARG A 1110 1.80 34.64 -7.16
C ARG A 1110 1.63 35.87 -6.26
N ASP A 1111 0.48 35.99 -5.60
CA ASP A 1111 0.16 37.16 -4.80
C ASP A 1111 0.42 36.88 -3.32
N LEU A 1112 1.08 37.84 -2.69
CA LEU A 1112 1.20 37.91 -1.24
C LEU A 1112 -0.19 38.22 -0.68
N THR A 1113 -0.77 37.28 0.06
CA THR A 1113 -2.07 37.48 0.68
C THR A 1113 -1.94 38.18 2.03
N THR A 1114 -3.05 38.76 2.50
CA THR A 1114 -3.16 39.29 3.87
C THR A 1114 -3.28 38.20 4.92
N ARG A 1115 -3.46 36.93 4.51
CA ARG A 1115 -3.46 35.78 5.42
C ARG A 1115 -2.03 35.54 5.90
N LEU A 1116 -1.86 35.52 7.22
CA LEU A 1116 -0.58 35.21 7.85
C LEU A 1116 -0.58 33.74 8.28
N GLN A 1117 0.51 33.02 7.99
CA GLN A 1117 0.76 31.69 8.50
C GLN A 1117 2.00 31.72 9.39
N SER A 1118 1.94 30.98 10.50
CA SER A 1118 3.09 30.81 11.38
C SER A 1118 4.16 29.98 10.67
N SER A 1119 5.40 30.47 10.62
CA SER A 1119 6.55 29.78 10.03
C SER A 1119 7.81 30.02 10.87
N ILE A 1120 8.74 29.06 10.87
CA ILE A 1120 10.00 29.18 11.61
C ILE A 1120 10.98 30.08 10.85
N LEU A 1121 11.48 31.12 11.53
CA LEU A 1121 12.58 31.95 11.03
C LEU A 1121 13.92 31.38 11.50
N HIS A 1122 14.73 30.88 10.57
CA HIS A 1122 16.07 30.39 10.90
C HIS A 1122 17.04 31.56 11.18
N LEU A 1123 17.73 31.50 12.32
CA LEU A 1123 18.63 32.58 12.78
C LEU A 1123 20.05 32.50 12.18
N ASP A 1124 20.46 31.34 11.68
CA ASP A 1124 21.77 31.07 11.08
C ASP A 1124 21.62 30.03 9.95
N ASN A 1125 22.50 30.01 8.95
CA ASN A 1125 22.53 29.04 7.84
C ASN A 1125 23.85 28.26 7.76
N THR A 1126 24.61 28.16 8.85
CA THR A 1126 25.94 27.53 8.84
C THR A 1126 25.95 26.05 9.21
N ARG A 1127 24.95 25.56 9.96
CA ARG A 1127 24.89 24.19 10.49
C ARG A 1127 23.55 23.51 10.19
N TYR A 1128 23.63 22.32 9.62
CA TYR A 1128 22.50 21.47 9.26
C TYR A 1128 22.72 20.04 9.78
N ILE A 1129 21.64 19.27 9.88
CA ILE A 1129 21.66 17.87 10.29
C ILE A 1129 21.22 17.03 9.10
N LEU A 1130 22.04 16.07 8.69
CA LEU A 1130 21.71 15.13 7.64
C LEU A 1130 20.65 14.15 8.17
N ASN A 1131 19.49 14.10 7.54
CA ASN A 1131 18.36 13.33 8.03
C ASN A 1131 18.55 11.83 7.77
N MET A 1132 18.97 11.08 8.80
CA MET A 1132 19.16 9.63 8.73
C MET A 1132 17.85 8.82 8.82
N HIS A 1133 16.73 9.49 9.12
CA HIS A 1133 15.38 8.89 9.13
C HIS A 1133 14.68 9.01 7.78
N ALA A 1134 15.26 9.74 6.81
CA ALA A 1134 14.69 9.82 5.46
C ALA A 1134 14.67 8.42 4.82
N LEU A 1135 13.52 8.05 4.22
CA LEU A 1135 13.37 6.76 3.55
C LEU A 1135 14.04 6.77 2.17
N HIS A 1136 14.04 7.94 1.51
CA HIS A 1136 14.67 8.14 0.22
C HIS A 1136 16.21 8.03 0.33
N ASN A 1137 16.81 7.21 -0.54
CA ASN A 1137 18.27 7.01 -0.62
C ASN A 1137 18.96 6.60 0.70
N ALA A 1138 18.21 6.03 1.64
CA ALA A 1138 18.74 5.62 2.95
C ALA A 1138 19.91 4.62 2.88
N HIS A 1139 19.91 3.77 1.84
CA HIS A 1139 20.98 2.83 1.50
C HIS A 1139 22.23 3.57 1.00
N LEU A 1140 22.10 4.44 0.00
CA LEU A 1140 23.21 5.22 -0.55
C LEU A 1140 23.88 6.14 0.49
N ILE A 1141 23.09 6.76 1.38
CA ILE A 1141 23.64 7.58 2.49
C ILE A 1141 24.53 6.73 3.40
N ARG A 1142 24.08 5.53 3.78
CA ARG A 1142 24.79 4.64 4.71
C ARG A 1142 26.00 3.97 4.07
N GLU A 1143 25.98 3.75 2.77
CA GLU A 1143 27.14 3.27 1.98
C GLU A 1143 28.20 4.36 1.78
N THR A 1144 27.77 5.62 1.61
CA THR A 1144 28.68 6.75 1.34
C THR A 1144 29.37 7.26 2.61
N LEU A 1145 28.67 7.27 3.74
CA LEU A 1145 29.20 7.79 5.00
C LEU A 1145 30.12 6.78 5.70
N PRO A 1146 31.14 7.27 6.43
CA PRO A 1146 31.94 6.43 7.32
C PRO A 1146 31.07 5.62 8.29
N ARG A 1147 31.41 4.34 8.44
CA ARG A 1147 30.60 3.40 9.22
C ARG A 1147 30.41 3.80 10.68
N HIS A 1148 31.37 4.48 11.31
CA HIS A 1148 31.24 4.90 12.70
C HIS A 1148 30.12 5.94 12.93
N LEU A 1149 29.65 6.61 11.87
CA LEU A 1149 28.53 7.55 11.90
C LEU A 1149 27.17 6.87 11.67
N THR A 1150 27.16 5.67 11.09
CA THR A 1150 25.94 4.99 10.59
C THR A 1150 25.65 3.65 11.25
N ALA A 1151 26.62 3.06 11.96
CA ALA A 1151 26.44 1.79 12.64
C ALA A 1151 25.45 1.94 13.82
N PRO A 1152 24.37 1.14 13.86
CA PRO A 1152 23.47 1.15 15.01
C PRO A 1152 24.18 0.58 16.24
N LYS A 1153 23.83 1.09 17.41
CA LYS A 1153 24.40 0.66 18.69
C LYS A 1153 23.31 0.07 19.58
N PRO A 1154 23.50 -1.12 20.17
CA PRO A 1154 22.59 -1.64 21.17
C PRO A 1154 22.45 -0.68 22.35
N ILE A 1155 21.24 -0.53 22.88
CA ILE A 1155 20.98 0.34 24.04
C ILE A 1155 21.53 -0.26 25.34
N PHE A 1156 21.47 -1.59 25.48
CA PHE A 1156 21.90 -2.31 26.67
C PHE A 1156 22.99 -3.33 26.31
N GLU A 1157 24.00 -3.45 27.17
CA GLU A 1157 25.01 -4.52 27.07
C GLU A 1157 24.41 -5.88 27.45
N ASP A 1158 23.70 -5.94 28.59
CA ASP A 1158 22.93 -7.12 29.02
C ASP A 1158 21.43 -6.81 28.93
N ARG A 1159 20.86 -7.11 27.76
CA ARG A 1159 19.42 -6.96 27.51
C ARG A 1159 18.60 -7.88 28.41
N GLN A 1160 19.07 -9.10 28.68
CA GLN A 1160 18.31 -10.06 29.47
C GLN A 1160 18.15 -9.59 30.92
N ALA A 1161 19.20 -9.04 31.53
CA ALA A 1161 19.12 -8.43 32.84
C ALA A 1161 18.09 -7.29 32.89
N LYS A 1162 18.07 -6.42 31.86
CA LYS A 1162 17.07 -5.35 31.77
C LYS A 1162 15.64 -5.87 31.58
N HIS A 1163 15.45 -6.93 30.82
CA HIS A 1163 14.13 -7.53 30.67
C HIS A 1163 13.64 -8.12 32.00
N ARG A 1164 14.53 -8.63 32.87
CA ARG A 1164 14.18 -9.07 34.24
C ARG A 1164 13.76 -7.90 35.14
N GLU A 1165 14.40 -6.74 35.02
CA GLU A 1165 13.97 -5.53 35.73
C GLU A 1165 12.55 -5.12 35.31
N PHE A 1166 12.25 -5.16 34.00
CA PHE A 1166 10.92 -4.83 33.48
C PHE A 1166 9.85 -5.87 33.87
N SER A 1167 10.17 -7.16 33.82
CA SER A 1167 9.25 -8.23 34.23
C SER A 1167 8.93 -8.16 35.72
N ALA A 1168 9.90 -7.83 36.57
CA ALA A 1168 9.65 -7.63 38.01
C ALA A 1168 8.59 -6.53 38.27
N VAL A 1169 8.70 -5.39 37.57
CA VAL A 1169 7.70 -4.31 37.64
C VAL A 1169 6.33 -4.78 37.13
N LEU A 1170 6.30 -5.60 36.08
CA LEU A 1170 5.05 -6.13 35.52
C LEU A 1170 4.38 -7.16 36.44
N GLN A 1171 5.15 -8.00 37.13
CA GLN A 1171 4.59 -8.97 38.08
C GLN A 1171 3.90 -8.28 39.27
N GLU A 1172 4.37 -7.09 39.66
CA GLU A 1172 3.72 -6.28 40.68
C GLU A 1172 2.50 -5.51 40.13
N THR A 1173 2.67 -4.81 38.99
CA THR A 1173 1.65 -3.89 38.46
C THR A 1173 0.57 -4.56 37.62
N GLY A 1174 0.89 -5.69 36.98
CA GLY A 1174 0.03 -6.44 36.07
C GLY A 1174 -1.25 -6.96 36.72
N PRO A 1175 -1.18 -7.71 37.84
CA PRO A 1175 -2.35 -8.18 38.56
C PRO A 1175 -3.27 -7.04 39.02
N VAL A 1176 -2.71 -5.93 39.49
CA VAL A 1176 -3.46 -4.74 39.91
C VAL A 1176 -4.22 -4.12 38.74
N LYS A 1177 -3.56 -3.92 37.60
CA LYS A 1177 -4.19 -3.40 36.38
C LYS A 1177 -5.29 -4.34 35.87
N ARG A 1178 -5.07 -5.66 35.88
CA ARG A 1178 -6.08 -6.66 35.47
C ARG A 1178 -7.30 -6.65 36.39
N ALA A 1179 -7.09 -6.56 37.71
CA ALA A 1179 -8.17 -6.45 38.67
C ALA A 1179 -9.00 -5.18 38.43
N GLY A 1180 -8.35 -4.04 38.22
CA GLY A 1180 -9.00 -2.77 37.88
C GLY A 1180 -9.79 -2.84 36.57
N ALA A 1181 -9.21 -3.40 35.51
CA ALA A 1181 -9.89 -3.58 34.22
C ALA A 1181 -11.10 -4.52 34.33
N THR A 1182 -10.97 -5.60 35.10
CA THR A 1182 -12.08 -6.53 35.36
C THR A 1182 -13.21 -5.85 36.12
N ALA A 1183 -12.90 -5.05 37.13
CA ALA A 1183 -13.88 -4.27 37.88
C ALA A 1183 -14.58 -3.24 36.99
N GLN A 1184 -13.85 -2.52 36.14
CA GLN A 1184 -14.42 -1.60 35.16
C GLN A 1184 -15.30 -2.34 34.14
N ALA A 1185 -14.88 -3.48 33.60
CA ALA A 1185 -15.67 -4.27 32.66
C ALA A 1185 -16.96 -4.80 33.30
N GLN A 1186 -16.90 -5.25 34.56
CA GLN A 1186 -18.06 -5.65 35.33
C GLN A 1186 -19.02 -4.47 35.56
N ALA A 1187 -18.49 -3.29 35.91
CA ALA A 1187 -19.28 -2.07 36.09
C ALA A 1187 -19.96 -1.64 34.78
N THR A 1188 -19.25 -1.68 33.65
CA THR A 1188 -19.79 -1.38 32.31
C THR A 1188 -20.85 -2.41 31.90
N ARG A 1189 -20.61 -3.70 32.12
CA ARG A 1189 -21.61 -4.75 31.85
C ARG A 1189 -22.87 -4.57 32.71
N ALA A 1190 -22.71 -4.20 33.98
CA ALA A 1190 -23.84 -3.89 34.84
C ALA A 1190 -24.61 -2.65 34.35
N LYS A 1191 -23.90 -1.60 33.91
CA LYS A 1191 -24.50 -0.40 33.31
C LYS A 1191 -25.27 -0.73 32.03
N ASN A 1192 -24.69 -1.50 31.12
CA ASN A 1192 -25.33 -1.90 29.86
C ASN A 1192 -26.53 -2.83 30.10
N LYS A 1193 -26.43 -3.75 31.07
CA LYS A 1193 -27.55 -4.61 31.46
C LYS A 1193 -28.70 -3.77 32.03
N LYS A 1194 -28.41 -2.76 32.86
CA LYS A 1194 -29.40 -1.81 33.38
C LYS A 1194 -30.04 -0.98 32.26
N ALA A 1195 -29.24 -0.40 31.36
CA ALA A 1195 -29.74 0.36 30.20
C ALA A 1195 -30.64 -0.48 29.28
N LYS A 1196 -30.33 -1.78 29.11
CA LYS A 1196 -31.15 -2.71 28.31
C LYS A 1196 -32.49 -3.03 28.98
N VAL A 1197 -32.49 -3.18 30.31
CA VAL A 1197 -33.71 -3.36 31.10
C VAL A 1197 -34.56 -2.09 31.09
N ASP A 1198 -33.95 -0.91 31.21
CA ASP A 1198 -34.65 0.38 31.19
C ASP A 1198 -35.25 0.68 29.81
N LYS A 1199 -34.55 0.35 28.70
CA LYS A 1199 -35.10 0.40 27.33
C LYS A 1199 -36.29 -0.55 27.15
N GLN A 1200 -36.22 -1.77 27.69
CA GLN A 1200 -37.33 -2.74 27.63
C GLN A 1200 -38.53 -2.33 28.50
N ALA A 1201 -38.29 -1.64 29.62
CA ALA A 1201 -39.35 -1.07 30.46
C ALA A 1201 -40.02 0.14 29.79
N GLY A 1202 -39.25 1.02 29.13
CA GLY A 1202 -39.76 2.16 28.37
C GLY A 1202 -40.62 1.74 27.17
N ALA A 1203 -40.19 0.71 26.44
CA ALA A 1203 -40.97 0.15 25.31
C ALA A 1203 -42.31 -0.49 25.75
N LYS A 1204 -42.40 -1.00 26.99
CA LYS A 1204 -43.67 -1.49 27.56
C LYS A 1204 -44.59 -0.37 28.08
N ALA A 1205 -44.05 0.79 28.44
CA ALA A 1205 -44.84 1.93 28.91
C ALA A 1205 -45.45 2.78 27.79
N GLN A 1206 -44.89 2.71 26.57
CA GLN A 1206 -45.42 3.42 25.38
C GLN A 1206 -46.43 2.58 24.57
N GLY A 1207 -46.63 1.31 24.91
CA GLY A 1207 -47.60 0.42 24.27
C GLY A 1207 -48.85 0.12 25.10
N GLY A 1208 -49.13 0.92 26.13
CA GLY A 1208 -50.28 0.78 27.04
C GLY A 1208 -51.33 1.86 26.85
#